data_AF-A0A4S2N7N4-F1
#
_entry.id   AF-A0A4S2N7N4-F1
#
_cell.length_a   1.000
_cell.length_b   1.000
_cell.length_c   1.000
_cell.angle_alpha   90.00
_cell.angle_beta   90.00
_cell.angle_gamma   90.00
#
_symmetry.space_group_name_H-M   'P 1'
#
loop_
_entity.id
_entity.type
_entity.pdbx_description
1 polymer ?
#
loop_
_entity_poly.entity_id
_entity_poly.type
_entity_poly.pdbx_seq_one_letter_code
_entity_poly.pdbx_strand_id
1 'polypeptide(L)'
;MASDHSNNARSSRKRPPSQSLNYSSSNNAPKRIRTLQTARQIATSTPAAALKAGSLDVAAFVESRKFEIKALTDAMASSKSAGSKRAFQSVPRSMRRRTASHNPSRVPGRLRRRAIHEMNEDNTPIHKMKYRKKKTRDWIRKETAKKLHQAARKREVVEKLLDPNRKDPVKDGELQKPPRPHSKYRKRQKEKTWLPTHVWHAKRAHIGVRWRFAVPESCNEKSFRATARAAGTKGGIAWDMSYMSSVLIRGQPEEVVKVVKTVTGRTPPKPAIEGRRSCEAWIYEQGENQKRPIAPVLLVFSPPEEGHQCALIRVHPSAFLDTWNALLSHKKSTSKNITIEDLRFELGSIDVCGPSATDALLSILNPSDPSTLLSTHWAQLRGLTNPAALPPGTIIPLTITDPRLRFPPPPPPKTPVDPSTIFQASSTFPSVATPITLFTRQIRHASCKLQPSQKRINARRTISGPGVYPPPLPKDPAISILLVAKDNGWTLLLPWKWTHPIWYCLMHTHHHLRFGGMRELRQYHFTRKEPYFPADYPGTNAGDGWLAEEAVLRKAEWEKKPPAKRTNYEKTGETGEWWKCDWDALLPPSPAPKPLQSIDSMDMMVDSSLPSTTATQPQPQKWCFLPSPSTTPYSSPTTTRNLDHSLVSVIITLLGKGSPSECARIWMAPLGYNIKDAPPSQDELNLVGFLTTGNYSLREGRAVGIGAVSWGLVRGKRKGLCVLKDTGIGVQRWARWEVLDR
;
A
#
# COMPACT_ATOMS: atom_id res chain seq x y z
N MET A 1 40.92 6.85 -89.43
CA MET A 1 41.20 8.12 -88.72
C MET A 1 40.96 7.83 -87.25
N ALA A 2 41.94 7.28 -86.52
CA ALA A 2 43.07 7.99 -85.88
C ALA A 2 42.54 9.16 -85.05
N SER A 3 42.59 9.19 -83.71
CA SER A 3 43.71 9.05 -82.75
C SER A 3 43.08 9.24 -81.33
N ASP A 4 43.54 8.77 -80.16
CA ASP A 4 44.79 8.18 -79.71
C ASP A 4 44.57 7.47 -78.35
N HIS A 5 45.34 6.39 -78.17
CA HIS A 5 46.12 5.93 -76.99
C HIS A 5 45.53 5.99 -75.55
N SER A 6 45.72 5.02 -74.65
CA SER A 6 46.49 3.76 -74.64
C SER A 6 46.18 2.97 -73.36
N ASN A 7 46.32 1.67 -73.47
CA ASN A 7 46.21 0.63 -72.45
C ASN A 7 47.29 0.64 -71.35
N ASN A 8 46.96 -0.09 -70.28
CA ASN A 8 47.77 -1.08 -69.53
C ASN A 8 48.61 -0.69 -68.30
N ALA A 9 48.14 -1.23 -67.16
CA ALA A 9 48.82 -2.17 -66.25
C ALA A 9 50.18 -1.81 -65.63
N ARG A 10 50.28 -1.93 -64.30
CA ARG A 10 51.31 -2.75 -63.63
C ARG A 10 51.05 -2.96 -62.13
N SER A 11 51.17 -4.23 -61.73
CA SER A 11 51.39 -4.72 -60.37
C SER A 11 52.74 -4.24 -59.82
N SER A 12 52.81 -3.85 -58.55
CA SER A 12 53.98 -4.16 -57.70
C SER A 12 53.62 -4.20 -56.22
N ARG A 13 54.05 -5.27 -55.55
CA ARG A 13 54.11 -5.44 -54.09
C ARG A 13 55.17 -4.50 -53.50
N LYS A 14 54.90 -3.86 -52.35
CA LYS A 14 55.85 -3.67 -51.22
C LYS A 14 55.18 -2.95 -50.01
N ARG A 15 55.08 -3.69 -48.90
CA ARG A 15 55.22 -3.38 -47.44
C ARG A 15 54.65 -2.07 -46.81
N PRO A 16 54.27 -2.10 -45.52
CA PRO A 16 53.32 -1.16 -44.91
C PRO A 16 53.98 0.10 -44.33
N PRO A 17 53.27 1.24 -44.20
CA PRO A 17 53.71 2.32 -43.34
C PRO A 17 53.17 2.13 -41.91
N SER A 18 54.11 1.94 -41.00
CA SER A 18 54.13 2.32 -39.58
C SER A 18 52.79 2.69 -38.91
N GLN A 19 52.40 1.89 -37.92
CA GLN A 19 51.50 2.30 -36.84
C GLN A 19 52.11 3.48 -36.07
N SER A 20 51.63 4.70 -36.32
CA SER A 20 51.78 5.79 -35.36
C SER A 20 50.76 5.58 -34.25
N LEU A 21 51.19 4.95 -33.15
CA LEU A 21 50.51 5.00 -31.87
C LEU A 21 50.48 6.46 -31.39
N ASN A 22 49.43 7.19 -31.75
CA ASN A 22 49.11 8.47 -31.12
C ASN A 22 48.58 8.18 -29.72
N TYR A 23 49.51 7.99 -28.78
CA TYR A 23 49.25 8.05 -27.36
C TYR A 23 48.95 9.52 -27.02
N SER A 24 47.69 9.96 -27.21
CA SER A 24 47.27 11.27 -26.74
C SER A 24 47.40 11.30 -25.23
N SER A 25 48.37 12.07 -24.75
CA SER A 25 48.80 12.16 -23.37
C SER A 25 47.66 12.23 -22.35
N SER A 26 47.80 11.44 -21.29
CA SER A 26 47.04 11.46 -20.03
C SER A 26 47.31 12.71 -19.16
N ASN A 27 47.73 13.83 -19.74
CA ASN A 27 48.16 15.04 -19.01
C ASN A 27 47.04 15.90 -18.43
N ASN A 28 45.77 15.48 -18.54
CA ASN A 28 44.65 16.24 -18.00
C ASN A 28 44.40 16.00 -16.50
N ALA A 29 44.92 14.93 -15.90
CA ALA A 29 44.72 14.66 -14.47
C ALA A 29 45.34 15.72 -13.52
N PRO A 30 46.63 16.14 -13.67
CA PRO A 30 47.24 17.12 -12.78
C PRO A 30 46.69 18.54 -12.98
N LYS A 31 46.32 18.93 -14.21
CA LYS A 31 45.65 20.21 -14.50
C LYS A 31 44.28 20.30 -13.80
N ARG A 32 43.53 19.19 -13.74
CA ARG A 32 42.20 19.11 -13.10
C ARG A 32 42.24 19.20 -11.57
N ILE A 33 43.28 18.65 -10.94
CA ILE A 33 43.44 18.74 -9.47
C ILE A 33 43.74 20.19 -9.09
N ARG A 34 44.60 20.87 -9.85
CA ARG A 34 44.90 22.30 -9.66
C ARG A 34 43.67 23.17 -9.86
N THR A 35 42.88 22.98 -10.93
CA THR A 35 41.65 23.78 -11.11
C THR A 35 40.62 23.57 -10.00
N LEU A 36 40.51 22.36 -9.45
CA LEU A 36 39.65 22.09 -8.29
C LEU A 36 40.17 22.71 -6.99
N GLN A 37 41.48 22.79 -6.80
CA GLN A 37 42.10 23.45 -5.66
C GLN A 37 41.92 24.97 -5.75
N THR A 38 42.17 25.57 -6.91
CA THR A 38 41.96 27.01 -7.16
C THR A 38 40.48 27.40 -7.02
N ALA A 39 39.55 26.58 -7.54
CA ALA A 39 38.11 26.83 -7.41
C ALA A 39 37.57 26.73 -5.96
N ARG A 40 38.38 26.24 -5.02
CA ARG A 40 38.03 26.10 -3.59
C ARG A 40 38.78 27.07 -2.69
N GLN A 41 39.74 27.82 -3.21
CA GLN A 41 40.43 28.85 -2.44
C GLN A 41 39.51 30.08 -2.35
N ILE A 42 39.14 30.45 -1.13
CA ILE A 42 38.35 31.64 -0.82
C ILE A 42 39.27 32.55 -0.03
N ALA A 43 39.51 33.76 -0.53
CA ALA A 43 40.23 34.78 0.22
C ALA A 43 39.32 35.29 1.34
N THR A 44 39.78 35.18 2.59
CA THR A 44 39.08 35.69 3.78
C THR A 44 39.71 37.00 4.22
N SER A 45 38.88 37.97 4.61
CA SER A 45 39.33 39.22 5.22
C SER A 45 39.13 39.18 6.74
N THR A 46 39.95 39.91 7.49
CA THR A 46 39.84 39.98 8.95
C THR A 46 38.64 40.87 9.37
N PRO A 47 37.80 40.42 10.32
CA PRO A 47 36.52 41.08 10.63
C PRO A 47 36.69 42.23 11.62
N ALA A 48 37.61 43.17 11.36
CA ALA A 48 38.00 44.17 12.35
C ALA A 48 37.01 45.36 12.48
N ALA A 49 36.12 45.59 11.51
CA ALA A 49 35.39 46.86 11.41
C ALA A 49 33.89 46.83 11.78
N ALA A 50 33.29 45.68 12.10
CA ALA A 50 31.81 45.55 12.16
C ALA A 50 31.20 45.44 13.57
N LEU A 51 32.00 45.42 14.63
CA LEU A 51 31.53 45.37 16.02
C LEU A 51 31.82 46.72 16.69
N LYS A 52 30.80 47.56 16.84
CA LYS A 52 30.86 48.77 17.66
C LYS A 52 30.03 48.55 18.92
N ALA A 53 30.68 48.65 20.08
CA ALA A 53 30.02 48.75 21.40
C ALA A 53 28.93 47.69 21.72
N GLY A 54 29.14 46.42 21.34
CA GLY A 54 28.24 45.32 21.73
C GLY A 54 26.93 45.18 20.95
N SER A 55 26.67 46.04 19.96
CA SER A 55 25.56 45.89 19.01
C SER A 55 26.07 45.55 17.60
N LEU A 56 25.36 44.66 16.90
CA LEU A 56 25.70 44.22 15.54
C LEU A 56 24.84 44.97 14.52
N ASP A 57 25.46 45.85 13.74
CA ASP A 57 24.81 46.43 12.56
C ASP A 57 24.82 45.41 11.42
N VAL A 58 23.65 44.82 11.14
CA VAL A 58 23.48 43.78 10.11
C VAL A 58 23.83 44.31 8.72
N ALA A 59 23.55 45.58 8.41
CA ALA A 59 23.81 46.14 7.10
C ALA A 59 25.32 46.34 6.88
N ALA A 60 26.01 46.96 7.83
CA ALA A 60 27.47 47.12 7.78
C ALA A 60 28.21 45.77 7.83
N PHE A 61 27.68 44.80 8.57
CA PHE A 61 28.23 43.45 8.65
C PHE A 61 28.08 42.67 7.33
N VAL A 62 26.92 42.75 6.68
CA VAL A 62 26.72 42.11 5.36
C VAL A 62 27.54 42.83 4.29
N GLU A 63 27.64 44.16 4.32
CA GLU A 63 28.43 44.93 3.36
C GLU A 63 29.94 44.64 3.50
N SER A 64 30.46 44.57 4.73
CA SER A 64 31.86 44.16 4.98
C SER A 64 32.15 42.73 4.52
N ARG A 65 31.15 41.83 4.52
CA ARG A 65 31.28 40.44 4.05
C ARG A 65 30.81 40.20 2.61
N LYS A 66 30.40 41.24 1.88
CA LYS A 66 29.88 41.13 0.52
C LYS A 66 30.86 40.46 -0.45
N PHE A 67 32.15 40.78 -0.32
CA PHE A 67 33.21 40.17 -1.10
C PHE A 67 33.34 38.66 -0.80
N GLU A 68 33.35 38.29 0.48
CA GLU A 68 33.46 36.89 0.92
C GLU A 68 32.25 36.05 0.49
N ILE A 69 31.04 36.62 0.60
CA ILE A 69 29.80 35.98 0.15
C ILE A 69 29.86 35.75 -1.37
N LYS A 70 30.26 36.76 -2.15
CA LYS A 70 30.43 36.63 -3.60
C LYS A 70 31.49 35.60 -3.97
N ALA A 71 32.68 35.69 -3.36
CA ALA A 71 33.78 34.76 -3.57
C ALA A 71 33.39 33.32 -3.21
N LEU A 72 32.64 33.12 -2.12
CA LEU A 72 32.09 31.81 -1.74
C LEU A 72 31.07 31.31 -2.78
N THR A 73 30.15 32.17 -3.24
CA THR A 73 29.16 31.77 -4.26
C THR A 73 29.82 31.40 -5.59
N ASP A 74 30.85 32.14 -6.00
CA ASP A 74 31.61 31.90 -7.23
C ASP A 74 32.50 30.66 -7.09
N ALA A 75 33.12 30.45 -5.93
CA ALA A 75 33.85 29.22 -5.59
C ALA A 75 32.92 27.99 -5.60
N MET A 76 31.69 28.12 -5.08
CA MET A 76 30.69 27.04 -5.14
C MET A 76 30.25 26.73 -6.58
N ALA A 77 30.04 27.76 -7.40
CA ALA A 77 29.65 27.62 -8.80
C ALA A 77 30.80 27.00 -9.64
N SER A 78 32.02 27.51 -9.47
CA SER A 78 33.23 27.02 -10.15
C SER A 78 33.66 25.64 -9.68
N SER A 79 33.55 25.32 -8.39
CA SER A 79 33.77 23.95 -7.88
C SER A 79 32.75 22.96 -8.42
N LYS A 80 31.51 23.40 -8.63
CA LYS A 80 30.44 22.58 -9.22
C LYS A 80 30.64 22.35 -10.72
N SER A 81 31.18 23.32 -11.44
CA SER A 81 31.56 23.18 -12.86
C SER A 81 32.85 22.38 -13.04
N ALA A 82 33.83 22.55 -12.15
CA ALA A 82 35.09 21.80 -12.11
C ALA A 82 34.94 20.35 -11.63
N GLY A 83 33.85 20.02 -10.93
CA GLY A 83 33.55 18.65 -10.51
C GLY A 83 33.34 17.71 -11.70
N SER A 84 34.10 16.61 -11.76
CA SER A 84 34.09 15.60 -12.85
C SER A 84 32.87 14.68 -12.86
N LYS A 85 31.68 15.19 -12.53
CA LYS A 85 30.45 14.40 -12.62
C LYS A 85 30.04 14.31 -14.09
N ARG A 86 29.94 13.10 -14.63
CA ARG A 86 29.33 12.85 -15.95
C ARG A 86 27.92 13.47 -16.00
N ALA A 87 27.46 13.82 -17.19
CA ALA A 87 26.13 14.41 -17.42
C ALA A 87 25.02 13.60 -16.71
N PHE A 88 25.03 12.27 -16.82
CA PHE A 88 24.03 11.42 -16.16
C PHE A 88 24.17 11.33 -14.63
N GLN A 89 25.35 11.64 -14.06
CA GLN A 89 25.59 11.66 -12.61
C GLN A 89 25.12 12.95 -11.95
N SER A 90 25.01 14.04 -12.72
CA SER A 90 24.47 15.32 -12.22
C SER A 90 23.01 15.23 -11.76
N VAL A 91 22.27 14.23 -12.23
CA VAL A 91 20.87 13.98 -11.89
C VAL A 91 20.75 13.33 -10.50
N PRO A 92 19.71 13.66 -9.69
CA PRO A 92 19.47 13.02 -8.38
C PRO A 92 19.41 11.50 -8.46
N ARG A 93 19.87 10.79 -7.41
CA ARG A 93 20.00 9.32 -7.41
C ARG A 93 18.72 8.59 -7.83
N SER A 94 17.54 9.04 -7.38
CA SER A 94 16.23 8.46 -7.74
C SER A 94 15.87 8.60 -9.23
N MET A 95 16.39 9.61 -9.90
CA MET A 95 16.16 9.88 -11.33
C MET A 95 17.23 9.27 -12.24
N ARG A 96 18.36 8.81 -11.70
CA ARG A 96 19.43 8.17 -12.49
C ARG A 96 18.91 6.90 -13.16
N ARG A 97 19.40 6.62 -14.37
CA ARG A 97 19.08 5.42 -15.14
C ARG A 97 20.38 4.76 -15.58
N ARG A 98 20.50 3.45 -15.37
CA ARG A 98 21.72 2.68 -15.74
C ARG A 98 22.02 2.78 -17.23
N THR A 99 20.98 2.79 -18.07
CA THR A 99 21.11 2.89 -19.53
C THR A 99 21.54 4.28 -20.03
N ALA A 100 21.64 5.29 -19.15
CA ALA A 100 22.10 6.62 -19.53
C ALA A 100 23.60 6.68 -19.88
N SER A 101 24.37 5.64 -19.55
CA SER A 101 25.79 5.55 -19.93
C SER A 101 26.02 5.29 -21.42
N HIS A 102 25.06 4.64 -22.11
CA HIS A 102 25.16 4.29 -23.53
C HIS A 102 23.96 4.79 -24.35
N ASN A 103 22.99 5.47 -23.73
CA ASN A 103 21.83 6.05 -24.41
C ASN A 103 21.57 7.48 -23.91
N PRO A 104 21.96 8.51 -24.68
CA PRO A 104 21.83 9.91 -24.25
C PRO A 104 20.36 10.36 -24.16
N SER A 105 19.41 9.64 -24.76
CA SER A 105 17.98 9.97 -24.63
C SER A 105 17.41 9.66 -23.24
N ARG A 106 18.17 8.96 -22.39
CA ARG A 106 17.79 8.63 -21.01
C ARG A 106 18.16 9.72 -20.00
N VAL A 107 18.87 10.77 -20.40
CA VAL A 107 19.06 11.98 -19.58
C VAL A 107 18.08 13.09 -19.96
N PRO A 108 17.78 14.03 -19.04
CA PRO A 108 16.95 15.21 -19.33
C PRO A 108 17.43 15.98 -20.57
N GLY A 109 16.50 16.58 -21.31
CA GLY A 109 16.79 17.29 -22.58
C GLY A 109 17.98 18.26 -22.48
N ARG A 110 18.01 19.07 -21.40
CA ARG A 110 19.09 20.03 -21.11
C ARG A 110 20.49 19.41 -20.96
N LEU A 111 20.57 18.13 -20.58
CA LEU A 111 21.85 17.41 -20.39
C LEU A 111 22.23 16.54 -21.59
N ARG A 112 21.37 16.42 -22.61
CA ARG A 112 21.59 15.50 -23.74
C ARG A 112 22.81 15.87 -24.58
N ARG A 113 23.00 17.16 -24.88
CA ARG A 113 24.16 17.62 -25.67
C ARG A 113 25.48 17.25 -24.98
N ARG A 114 25.56 17.54 -23.68
CA ARG A 114 26.72 17.18 -22.84
C ARG A 114 26.93 15.66 -22.79
N ALA A 115 25.86 14.89 -22.62
CA ALA A 115 25.96 13.42 -22.61
C ALA A 115 26.44 12.86 -23.96
N ILE A 116 25.97 13.41 -25.09
CA ILE A 116 26.43 13.00 -26.43
C ILE A 116 27.92 13.30 -26.59
N HIS A 117 28.35 14.49 -26.17
CA HIS A 117 29.76 14.89 -26.25
C HIS A 117 30.65 13.98 -25.40
N GLU A 118 30.33 13.79 -24.12
CA GLU A 118 31.05 12.89 -23.20
C GLU A 118 31.10 11.44 -23.72
N MET A 119 30.03 10.98 -24.38
CA MET A 119 29.96 9.64 -24.97
C MET A 119 30.83 9.47 -26.21
N ASN A 120 30.92 10.52 -27.04
CA ASN A 120 31.80 10.55 -28.21
C ASN A 120 33.28 10.61 -27.77
N GLU A 121 33.61 11.39 -26.74
CA GLU A 121 34.95 11.39 -26.13
C GLU A 121 35.36 10.00 -25.63
N ASP A 122 34.41 9.26 -25.05
CA ASP A 122 34.64 7.90 -24.54
C ASP A 122 34.55 6.81 -25.64
N ASN A 123 34.31 7.16 -26.90
CA ASN A 123 34.05 6.22 -28.01
C ASN A 123 32.95 5.18 -27.69
N THR A 124 31.92 5.56 -26.93
CA THR A 124 30.84 4.63 -26.56
C THR A 124 29.85 4.39 -27.71
N PRO A 125 29.54 3.12 -28.07
CA PRO A 125 28.66 2.82 -29.19
C PRO A 125 27.21 3.22 -28.88
N ILE A 126 26.64 4.11 -29.70
CA ILE A 126 25.24 4.56 -29.56
C ILE A 126 24.31 3.61 -30.32
N HIS A 127 23.53 2.81 -29.59
CA HIS A 127 22.47 2.00 -30.22
C HIS A 127 21.32 2.88 -30.72
N LYS A 128 21.19 3.03 -32.04
CA LYS A 128 20.01 3.60 -32.69
C LYS A 128 18.90 2.53 -32.77
N MET A 129 17.65 2.91 -32.47
CA MET A 129 16.51 2.00 -32.64
C MET A 129 16.29 1.70 -34.13
N LYS A 130 16.23 0.41 -34.50
CA LYS A 130 15.82 -0.01 -35.83
C LYS A 130 14.32 0.29 -36.02
N TYR A 131 13.98 1.22 -36.91
CA TYR A 131 12.58 1.48 -37.27
C TYR A 131 12.02 0.28 -38.02
N ARG A 132 10.78 -0.10 -37.68
CA ARG A 132 10.06 -1.19 -38.35
C ARG A 132 9.67 -0.72 -39.76
N LYS A 133 9.91 -1.54 -40.79
CA LYS A 133 9.55 -1.22 -42.19
C LYS A 133 8.09 -0.78 -42.30
N LYS A 134 7.81 0.23 -43.15
CA LYS A 134 6.46 0.73 -43.42
C LYS A 134 5.59 -0.42 -43.97
N LYS A 135 4.33 -0.46 -43.57
CA LYS A 135 3.38 -1.52 -43.95
C LYS A 135 2.66 -1.14 -45.26
N THR A 136 2.30 -2.15 -46.07
CA THR A 136 1.59 -2.00 -47.35
C THR A 136 0.19 -1.39 -47.17
N ARG A 137 -0.31 -0.69 -48.21
CA ARG A 137 -1.62 0.00 -48.22
C ARG A 137 -2.80 -0.92 -47.87
N ASP A 138 -2.82 -2.15 -48.38
CA ASP A 138 -3.94 -3.09 -48.16
C ASP A 138 -4.01 -3.59 -46.72
N TRP A 139 -2.84 -3.75 -46.09
CA TRP A 139 -2.79 -4.04 -44.66
C TRP A 139 -3.41 -2.91 -43.83
N ILE A 140 -3.16 -1.65 -44.21
CA ILE A 140 -3.76 -0.49 -43.54
C ILE A 140 -5.28 -0.52 -43.72
N ARG A 141 -5.78 -0.75 -44.94
CA ARG A 141 -7.23 -0.85 -45.24
C ARG A 141 -7.92 -1.96 -44.45
N LYS A 142 -7.32 -3.16 -44.42
CA LYS A 142 -7.84 -4.30 -43.64
C LYS A 142 -7.86 -3.99 -42.15
N GLU A 143 -6.82 -3.32 -41.65
CA GLU A 143 -6.74 -2.93 -40.23
C GLU A 143 -7.74 -1.82 -39.88
N THR A 144 -7.97 -0.83 -40.76
CA THR A 144 -8.97 0.23 -40.56
C THR A 144 -10.38 -0.33 -40.58
N ALA A 145 -10.73 -1.17 -41.57
CA ALA A 145 -12.03 -1.84 -41.63
C ALA A 145 -12.29 -2.64 -40.34
N LYS A 146 -11.32 -3.43 -39.88
CA LYS A 146 -11.40 -4.17 -38.61
C LYS A 146 -11.64 -3.25 -37.41
N LYS A 147 -10.96 -2.10 -37.35
CA LYS A 147 -11.14 -1.10 -36.26
C LYS A 147 -12.52 -0.45 -36.30
N LEU A 148 -13.05 -0.16 -37.48
CA LEU A 148 -14.39 0.42 -37.65
C LEU A 148 -15.47 -0.54 -37.18
N HIS A 149 -15.44 -1.80 -37.60
CA HIS A 149 -16.38 -2.82 -37.11
C HIS A 149 -16.32 -2.99 -35.58
N GLN A 150 -15.12 -3.00 -35.00
CA GLN A 150 -14.95 -3.08 -33.54
C GLN A 150 -15.52 -1.84 -32.83
N ALA A 151 -15.39 -0.66 -33.41
CA ALA A 151 -15.94 0.58 -32.86
C ALA A 151 -17.48 0.60 -32.91
N ALA A 152 -18.07 0.18 -34.04
CA ALA A 152 -19.52 0.08 -34.21
C ALA A 152 -20.13 -0.88 -33.18
N ARG A 153 -19.60 -2.11 -33.10
CA ARG A 153 -20.04 -3.11 -32.10
C ARG A 153 -19.90 -2.59 -30.66
N LYS A 154 -18.83 -1.85 -30.38
CA LYS A 154 -18.62 -1.27 -29.05
C LYS A 154 -19.68 -0.22 -28.71
N ARG A 155 -20.08 0.61 -29.67
CA ARG A 155 -21.12 1.64 -29.50
C ARG A 155 -22.47 1.00 -29.19
N GLU A 156 -22.88 0.03 -30.00
CA GLU A 156 -24.13 -0.71 -29.81
C GLU A 156 -24.20 -1.36 -28.42
N VAL A 157 -23.10 -1.96 -27.95
CA VAL A 157 -23.04 -2.57 -26.60
C VAL A 157 -23.15 -1.52 -25.49
N VAL A 158 -22.58 -0.33 -25.67
CA VAL A 158 -22.65 0.74 -24.66
C VAL A 158 -24.05 1.33 -24.61
N GLU A 159 -24.66 1.59 -25.76
CA GLU A 159 -26.02 2.10 -25.87
C GLU A 159 -27.00 1.13 -25.20
N LYS A 160 -26.87 -0.17 -25.50
CA LYS A 160 -27.61 -1.22 -24.79
C LYS A 160 -27.34 -1.25 -23.28
N LEU A 161 -26.17 -0.83 -22.78
CA LEU A 161 -25.85 -0.87 -21.33
C LEU A 161 -26.38 0.35 -20.57
N LEU A 162 -26.56 1.48 -21.28
CA LEU A 162 -27.08 2.72 -20.73
C LEU A 162 -28.60 2.85 -20.86
N ASP A 163 -29.24 1.90 -21.54
CA ASP A 163 -30.69 1.82 -21.65
C ASP A 163 -31.32 1.70 -20.24
N PRO A 164 -32.09 2.70 -19.79
CA PRO A 164 -32.70 2.70 -18.46
C PRO A 164 -33.69 1.54 -18.27
N ASN A 165 -34.27 1.01 -19.35
CA ASN A 165 -35.20 -0.12 -19.29
C ASN A 165 -34.51 -1.48 -19.18
N ARG A 166 -33.17 -1.52 -19.32
CA ARG A 166 -32.42 -2.77 -19.24
C ARG A 166 -32.22 -3.25 -17.81
N LYS A 167 -32.83 -4.39 -17.50
CA LYS A 167 -32.57 -5.18 -16.29
C LYS A 167 -31.48 -6.22 -16.57
N ASP A 168 -30.23 -5.92 -16.23
CA ASP A 168 -29.17 -6.94 -16.25
C ASP A 168 -29.39 -7.95 -15.11
N PRO A 169 -29.30 -9.26 -15.35
CA PRO A 169 -29.47 -10.25 -14.29
C PRO A 169 -28.42 -10.04 -13.21
N VAL A 170 -28.89 -9.78 -11.99
CA VAL A 170 -28.06 -9.68 -10.77
C VAL A 170 -27.53 -11.07 -10.46
N LYS A 171 -26.21 -11.20 -10.29
CA LYS A 171 -25.59 -12.47 -9.90
C LYS A 171 -25.65 -12.61 -8.39
N ASP A 172 -26.84 -12.89 -7.92
CA ASP A 172 -27.17 -12.89 -6.51
C ASP A 172 -26.63 -14.15 -5.82
N GLY A 173 -25.78 -13.97 -4.80
CA GLY A 173 -25.20 -15.05 -4.02
C GLY A 173 -24.14 -15.90 -4.76
N GLU A 174 -23.69 -15.46 -5.93
CA GLU A 174 -22.64 -16.14 -6.71
C GLU A 174 -21.29 -15.42 -6.64
N LEU A 175 -20.22 -16.19 -6.51
CA LEU A 175 -18.85 -15.66 -6.58
C LEU A 175 -18.51 -15.20 -8.01
N GLN A 176 -18.00 -13.98 -8.15
CA GLN A 176 -17.54 -13.50 -9.45
C GLN A 176 -16.25 -14.20 -9.87
N LYS A 177 -16.13 -14.43 -11.18
CA LYS A 177 -14.88 -14.91 -11.79
C LYS A 177 -14.01 -13.72 -12.17
N PRO A 178 -12.66 -13.84 -12.10
CA PRO A 178 -11.77 -12.77 -12.51
C PRO A 178 -11.94 -12.41 -13.99
N PRO A 179 -11.69 -11.15 -14.38
CA PRO A 179 -11.87 -10.67 -15.73
C PRO A 179 -10.95 -11.43 -16.67
N ARG A 180 -11.46 -11.77 -17.87
CA ARG A 180 -10.69 -12.50 -18.87
C ARG A 180 -9.44 -11.68 -19.27
N PRO A 181 -8.22 -12.16 -18.97
CA PRO A 181 -7.00 -11.43 -19.30
C PRO A 181 -6.75 -11.43 -20.81
N HIS A 182 -5.95 -10.47 -21.27
CA HIS A 182 -5.46 -10.44 -22.64
C HIS A 182 -4.76 -11.77 -22.99
N SER A 183 -4.94 -12.29 -24.20
CA SER A 183 -4.44 -13.61 -24.64
C SER A 183 -2.96 -13.84 -24.27
N LYS A 184 -2.10 -12.85 -24.54
CA LYS A 184 -0.67 -12.83 -24.17
C LYS A 184 -0.40 -13.14 -22.68
N TYR A 185 -1.24 -12.67 -21.78
CA TYR A 185 -1.05 -12.81 -20.32
C TYR A 185 -1.88 -13.94 -19.71
N ARG A 186 -2.77 -14.57 -20.48
CA ARG A 186 -3.71 -15.58 -19.99
C ARG A 186 -3.03 -16.76 -19.32
N LYS A 187 -1.99 -17.33 -19.95
CA LYS A 187 -1.23 -18.46 -19.35
C LYS A 187 -0.53 -18.07 -18.03
N ARG A 188 -0.17 -16.80 -17.85
CA ARG A 188 0.52 -16.29 -16.65
C ARG A 188 -0.41 -15.99 -15.47
N GLN A 189 -1.72 -16.01 -15.70
CA GLN A 189 -2.78 -15.66 -14.75
C GLN A 189 -3.72 -16.85 -14.46
N LYS A 190 -3.24 -18.09 -14.62
CA LYS A 190 -4.07 -19.28 -14.36
C LYS A 190 -4.43 -19.42 -12.88
N GLU A 191 -3.42 -19.35 -12.01
CA GLU A 191 -3.57 -19.54 -10.56
C GLU A 191 -3.69 -18.22 -9.79
N LYS A 192 -3.41 -17.10 -10.46
CA LYS A 192 -3.35 -15.77 -9.83
C LYS A 192 -3.96 -14.69 -10.70
N THR A 193 -4.67 -13.78 -10.06
CA THR A 193 -5.23 -12.59 -10.68
C THR A 193 -4.22 -11.44 -10.61
N TRP A 194 -4.04 -10.73 -11.72
CA TRP A 194 -3.23 -9.52 -11.74
C TRP A 194 -4.07 -8.31 -11.35
N LEU A 195 -3.53 -7.47 -10.47
CA LEU A 195 -4.10 -6.15 -10.19
C LEU A 195 -4.14 -5.29 -11.46
N PRO A 196 -5.03 -4.28 -11.54
CA PRO A 196 -5.12 -3.39 -12.71
C PRO A 196 -3.79 -2.74 -13.07
N THR A 197 -2.96 -2.45 -12.06
CA THR A 197 -1.66 -1.80 -12.20
C THR A 197 -0.48 -2.78 -12.24
N HIS A 198 -0.71 -4.09 -12.33
CA HIS A 198 0.32 -5.12 -12.17
C HIS A 198 1.55 -4.90 -13.06
N VAL A 199 1.37 -4.58 -14.35
CA VAL A 199 2.50 -4.32 -15.27
C VAL A 199 3.33 -3.10 -14.86
N TRP A 200 2.72 -2.12 -14.19
CA TRP A 200 3.42 -0.95 -13.66
C TRP A 200 4.26 -1.33 -12.42
N HIS A 201 3.66 -2.09 -11.50
CA HIS A 201 4.29 -2.56 -10.26
C HIS A 201 5.39 -3.60 -10.53
N ALA A 202 5.16 -4.60 -11.38
CA ALA A 202 6.14 -5.63 -11.72
C ALA A 202 7.44 -5.08 -12.34
N LYS A 203 7.43 -3.82 -12.81
CA LYS A 203 8.63 -3.12 -13.31
C LYS A 203 9.38 -2.33 -12.24
N ARG A 204 8.81 -2.17 -11.03
CA ARG A 204 9.25 -1.21 -10.00
C ARG A 204 9.27 -1.78 -8.58
N ALA A 205 8.61 -2.91 -8.37
CA ALA A 205 8.46 -3.62 -7.11
C ALA A 205 8.70 -5.11 -7.29
N HIS A 206 9.08 -5.76 -6.19
CA HIS A 206 8.98 -7.20 -6.02
C HIS A 206 7.52 -7.59 -5.90
N ILE A 207 7.10 -8.63 -6.63
CA ILE A 207 5.72 -9.09 -6.66
C ILE A 207 5.63 -10.45 -5.95
N GLY A 208 4.82 -10.51 -4.91
CA GLY A 208 4.42 -11.74 -4.23
C GLY A 208 3.05 -12.22 -4.72
N VAL A 209 2.76 -13.52 -4.55
CA VAL A 209 1.41 -14.06 -4.77
C VAL A 209 0.79 -14.31 -3.40
N ARG A 210 -0.29 -13.59 -3.07
CA ARG A 210 -1.05 -13.76 -1.82
C ARG A 210 -2.53 -13.68 -2.11
N TRP A 211 -3.32 -14.52 -1.44
CA TRP A 211 -4.80 -14.59 -1.59
C TRP A 211 -5.26 -14.74 -3.06
N ARG A 212 -4.51 -15.50 -3.86
CA ARG A 212 -4.70 -15.65 -5.32
C ARG A 212 -4.57 -14.34 -6.14
N PHE A 213 -3.96 -13.30 -5.58
CA PHE A 213 -3.59 -12.07 -6.26
C PHE A 213 -2.06 -11.94 -6.39
N ALA A 214 -1.60 -11.31 -7.46
CA ALA A 214 -0.21 -10.89 -7.62
C ALA A 214 -0.03 -9.45 -7.10
N VAL A 215 0.42 -9.31 -5.86
CA VAL A 215 0.46 -8.07 -5.08
C VAL A 215 1.91 -7.53 -4.97
N PRO A 216 2.14 -6.21 -5.05
CA PRO A 216 3.45 -5.63 -4.77
C PRO A 216 3.84 -5.84 -3.31
N GLU A 217 4.94 -6.53 -3.07
CA GLU A 217 5.46 -6.83 -1.73
C GLU A 217 6.31 -5.69 -1.20
N SER A 218 7.29 -5.23 -1.99
CA SER A 218 8.15 -4.09 -1.66
C SER A 218 8.70 -3.39 -2.89
N CYS A 219 9.05 -2.11 -2.73
CA CYS A 219 9.69 -1.34 -3.79
C CYS A 219 11.12 -1.85 -4.07
N ASN A 220 11.58 -1.76 -5.32
CA ASN A 220 12.98 -2.10 -5.65
C ASN A 220 13.99 -1.12 -5.02
N GLU A 221 13.57 0.11 -4.74
CA GLU A 221 14.38 1.10 -4.02
C GLU A 221 14.23 0.88 -2.50
N LYS A 222 15.34 0.93 -1.77
CA LYS A 222 15.32 0.91 -0.30
C LYS A 222 14.53 2.11 0.22
N SER A 223 13.35 1.84 0.76
CA SER A 223 12.31 2.85 0.99
C SER A 223 12.03 3.12 2.48
N PHE A 224 12.51 2.31 3.42
CA PHE A 224 12.15 2.34 4.86
C PHE A 224 12.13 3.74 5.52
N ARG A 225 13.21 4.52 5.39
CA ARG A 225 13.24 5.90 5.93
C ARG A 225 12.50 6.90 5.05
N ALA A 226 12.45 6.63 3.75
CA ALA A 226 11.79 7.52 2.78
C ALA A 226 10.27 7.45 2.92
N THR A 227 9.71 6.27 3.20
CA THR A 227 8.29 6.04 3.47
C THR A 227 7.90 6.67 4.80
N ALA A 228 8.65 6.45 5.87
CA ALA A 228 8.40 7.10 7.16
C ALA A 228 8.35 8.64 7.05
N ARG A 229 9.30 9.26 6.32
CA ARG A 229 9.28 10.71 6.07
C ARG A 229 8.12 11.14 5.15
N ALA A 230 7.81 10.36 4.12
CA ALA A 230 6.74 10.68 3.19
C ALA A 230 5.36 10.65 3.88
N ALA A 231 5.14 9.67 4.76
CA ALA A 231 3.90 9.52 5.52
C ALA A 231 3.76 10.54 6.66
N GLY A 232 4.87 10.96 7.27
CA GLY A 232 4.86 11.81 8.46
C GLY A 232 5.07 13.30 8.20
N THR A 233 6.08 13.69 7.42
CA THR A 233 6.52 15.10 7.36
C THR A 233 6.24 15.79 6.03
N LYS A 234 6.54 15.16 4.89
CA LYS A 234 6.38 15.80 3.57
C LYS A 234 6.10 14.79 2.46
N GLY A 235 5.04 15.06 1.69
CA GLY A 235 4.62 14.24 0.56
C GLY A 235 3.55 13.24 0.95
N GLY A 236 3.63 12.03 0.41
CA GLY A 236 2.72 10.95 0.76
C GLY A 236 3.09 9.64 0.10
N ILE A 237 2.34 8.60 0.41
CA ILE A 237 2.49 7.26 -0.15
C ILE A 237 1.14 6.81 -0.68
N ALA A 238 1.14 6.20 -1.87
CA ALA A 238 -0.01 5.53 -2.43
C ALA A 238 0.21 4.02 -2.46
N TRP A 239 -0.87 3.27 -2.29
CA TRP A 239 -0.90 1.82 -2.47
C TRP A 239 -2.06 1.40 -3.37
N ASP A 240 -1.80 0.43 -4.24
CA ASP A 240 -2.88 -0.23 -4.98
C ASP A 240 -3.51 -1.30 -4.09
N MET A 241 -4.67 -0.95 -3.52
CA MET A 241 -5.46 -1.78 -2.63
C MET A 241 -6.56 -2.54 -3.37
N SER A 242 -6.49 -2.66 -4.70
CA SER A 242 -7.52 -3.34 -5.50
C SER A 242 -7.68 -4.83 -5.17
N TYR A 243 -6.81 -5.45 -4.38
CA TYR A 243 -7.03 -6.81 -3.86
C TYR A 243 -8.02 -6.87 -2.68
N MET A 244 -8.33 -5.72 -2.06
CA MET A 244 -9.36 -5.65 -1.02
C MET A 244 -10.70 -6.05 -1.62
N SER A 245 -11.42 -6.91 -0.90
CA SER A 245 -12.67 -7.48 -1.38
C SER A 245 -13.84 -6.61 -0.96
N SER A 246 -14.78 -6.43 -1.88
CA SER A 246 -15.99 -5.64 -1.65
C SER A 246 -17.22 -6.49 -1.94
N VAL A 247 -18.18 -6.47 -1.02
CA VAL A 247 -19.49 -7.11 -1.16
C VAL A 247 -20.55 -6.02 -1.12
N LEU A 248 -21.51 -6.07 -2.03
CA LEU A 248 -22.63 -5.14 -2.07
C LEU A 248 -23.91 -5.88 -1.67
N ILE A 249 -24.62 -5.34 -0.70
CA ILE A 249 -25.93 -5.82 -0.27
C ILE A 249 -26.95 -4.81 -0.76
N ARG A 250 -28.01 -5.25 -1.46
CA ARG A 250 -29.11 -4.39 -1.91
C ARG A 250 -30.45 -5.03 -1.56
N GLY A 251 -31.32 -4.27 -0.90
CA GLY A 251 -32.63 -4.76 -0.45
C GLY A 251 -33.45 -3.64 0.18
N GLN A 252 -34.50 -4.00 0.92
CA GLN A 252 -35.26 -3.02 1.71
C GLN A 252 -34.38 -2.43 2.85
N PRO A 253 -34.51 -1.14 3.20
CA PRO A 253 -33.64 -0.48 4.18
C PRO A 253 -33.58 -1.23 5.53
N GLU A 254 -34.74 -1.64 6.05
CA GLU A 254 -34.84 -2.35 7.33
C GLU A 254 -34.14 -3.72 7.31
N GLU A 255 -34.30 -4.45 6.21
CA GLU A 255 -33.70 -5.77 6.01
C GLU A 255 -32.17 -5.67 5.87
N VAL A 256 -31.67 -4.68 5.14
CA VAL A 256 -30.22 -4.45 4.97
C VAL A 256 -29.58 -4.11 6.32
N VAL A 257 -30.19 -3.21 7.09
CA VAL A 257 -29.72 -2.87 8.44
C VAL A 257 -29.79 -4.07 9.37
N LYS A 258 -30.84 -4.90 9.27
CA LYS A 258 -30.98 -6.14 10.05
C LYS A 258 -29.86 -7.12 9.74
N VAL A 259 -29.55 -7.38 8.46
CA VAL A 259 -28.45 -8.27 8.08
C VAL A 259 -27.12 -7.75 8.60
N VAL A 260 -26.83 -6.47 8.39
CA VAL A 260 -25.57 -5.88 8.87
C VAL A 260 -25.48 -5.95 10.39
N LYS A 261 -26.56 -5.61 11.13
CA LYS A 261 -26.62 -5.69 12.60
C LYS A 261 -26.34 -7.11 13.10
N THR A 262 -26.88 -8.12 12.44
CA THR A 262 -26.70 -9.51 12.87
C THR A 262 -25.27 -9.98 12.66
N VAL A 263 -24.67 -9.61 11.52
CA VAL A 263 -23.29 -9.98 11.15
C VAL A 263 -22.25 -9.25 12.00
N THR A 264 -22.49 -7.97 12.30
CA THR A 264 -21.56 -7.16 13.12
C THR A 264 -21.81 -7.27 14.62
N GLY A 265 -22.96 -7.83 15.00
CA GLY A 265 -23.43 -7.88 16.39
C GLY A 265 -23.81 -6.53 16.98
N ARG A 266 -23.76 -5.43 16.22
CA ARG A 266 -24.13 -4.07 16.67
C ARG A 266 -24.86 -3.32 15.57
N THR A 267 -25.80 -2.47 15.97
CA THR A 267 -26.42 -1.52 15.04
C THR A 267 -25.39 -0.48 14.60
N PRO A 268 -25.19 -0.27 13.29
CA PRO A 268 -24.39 0.84 12.79
C PRO A 268 -24.96 2.18 13.28
N PRO A 269 -24.12 3.23 13.42
CA PRO A 269 -24.58 4.54 13.84
C PRO A 269 -25.53 5.14 12.80
N LYS A 270 -26.55 5.90 13.25
CA LYS A 270 -27.52 6.59 12.39
C LYS A 270 -26.91 7.34 11.18
N PRO A 271 -25.87 8.18 11.32
CA PRO A 271 -25.27 8.87 10.18
C PRO A 271 -24.62 7.93 9.15
N ALA A 272 -24.22 6.72 9.56
CA ALA A 272 -23.73 5.72 8.63
C ALA A 272 -24.88 5.05 7.88
N ILE A 273 -25.98 4.72 8.56
CA ILE A 273 -27.19 4.15 7.94
C ILE A 273 -27.80 5.13 6.92
N GLU A 274 -27.82 6.42 7.22
CA GLU A 274 -28.31 7.46 6.30
C GLU A 274 -27.40 7.66 5.07
N GLY A 275 -26.22 7.03 5.03
CA GLY A 275 -25.25 7.22 3.95
C GLY A 275 -24.55 8.57 3.97
N ARG A 276 -24.40 9.18 5.16
CA ARG A 276 -23.63 10.44 5.34
C ARG A 276 -22.18 10.16 5.73
N ARG A 277 -21.91 9.01 6.35
CA ARG A 277 -20.59 8.60 6.85
C ARG A 277 -20.34 7.11 6.62
N SER A 278 -19.06 6.73 6.58
CA SER A 278 -18.63 5.35 6.68
C SER A 278 -18.49 4.93 8.14
N CYS A 279 -18.61 3.65 8.41
CA CYS A 279 -18.43 3.07 9.73
C CYS A 279 -17.44 1.90 9.65
N GLU A 280 -16.48 1.85 10.56
CA GLU A 280 -15.66 0.66 10.77
C GLU A 280 -16.37 -0.26 11.77
N ALA A 281 -16.40 -1.55 11.48
CA ALA A 281 -17.05 -2.55 12.33
C ALA A 281 -16.30 -3.89 12.25
N TRP A 282 -16.59 -4.79 13.18
CA TRP A 282 -16.12 -6.18 13.12
C TRP A 282 -17.23 -7.09 12.62
N ILE A 283 -16.87 -8.07 11.81
CA ILE A 283 -17.76 -9.15 11.42
C ILE A 283 -17.47 -10.36 12.31
N TYR A 284 -18.54 -11.05 12.71
CA TYR A 284 -18.47 -12.24 13.53
C TYR A 284 -19.07 -13.45 12.81
N GLU A 285 -18.49 -14.61 13.08
CA GLU A 285 -19.07 -15.90 12.73
C GLU A 285 -20.25 -16.20 13.67
N GLN A 286 -21.27 -16.84 13.11
CA GLN A 286 -22.45 -17.26 13.84
C GLN A 286 -22.24 -18.67 14.40
N GLY A 287 -22.15 -18.79 15.72
CA GLY A 287 -22.17 -20.05 16.45
C GLY A 287 -23.08 -19.97 17.67
N GLU A 288 -23.57 -21.11 18.14
CA GLU A 288 -24.59 -21.23 19.20
C GLU A 288 -24.15 -20.60 20.53
N ASN A 289 -22.86 -20.65 20.88
CA ASN A 289 -22.37 -20.21 22.20
C ASN A 289 -21.28 -19.11 22.21
N GLN A 290 -20.56 -18.87 21.11
CA GLN A 290 -19.55 -17.79 21.03
C GLN A 290 -19.49 -17.12 19.64
N LYS A 291 -19.54 -15.78 19.61
CA LYS A 291 -19.32 -14.98 18.40
C LYS A 291 -17.83 -14.84 18.13
N ARG A 292 -17.29 -15.63 17.21
CA ARG A 292 -15.87 -15.58 16.82
C ARG A 292 -15.62 -14.43 15.83
N PRO A 293 -14.65 -13.53 16.06
CA PRO A 293 -14.38 -12.45 15.11
C PRO A 293 -13.70 -12.97 13.84
N ILE A 294 -14.18 -12.50 12.69
CA ILE A 294 -13.65 -12.85 11.37
C ILE A 294 -12.63 -11.80 10.92
N ALA A 295 -13.07 -10.54 10.79
CA ALA A 295 -12.23 -9.44 10.33
C ALA A 295 -12.85 -8.06 10.62
N PRO A 296 -12.02 -7.01 10.70
CA PRO A 296 -12.49 -5.64 10.60
C PRO A 296 -12.94 -5.33 9.18
N VAL A 297 -14.03 -4.59 9.05
CA VAL A 297 -14.63 -4.17 7.79
C VAL A 297 -14.97 -2.69 7.77
N LEU A 298 -14.92 -2.11 6.58
CA LEU A 298 -15.42 -0.78 6.31
C LEU A 298 -16.82 -0.90 5.69
N LEU A 299 -17.80 -0.28 6.34
CA LEU A 299 -19.19 -0.22 5.93
C LEU A 299 -19.51 1.15 5.33
N VAL A 300 -20.15 1.16 4.16
CA VAL A 300 -20.69 2.37 3.53
C VAL A 300 -22.10 2.09 3.05
N PHE A 301 -23.08 2.83 3.57
CA PHE A 301 -24.45 2.76 3.07
C PHE A 301 -24.69 3.84 2.03
N SER A 302 -25.56 3.55 1.06
CA SER A 302 -26.18 4.59 0.25
C SER A 302 -27.42 5.12 0.96
N PRO A 303 -27.87 6.34 0.63
CA PRO A 303 -29.25 6.72 0.90
C PRO A 303 -30.23 5.73 0.20
N PRO A 304 -31.47 5.61 0.69
CA PRO A 304 -32.49 4.82 0.03
C PRO A 304 -32.88 5.46 -1.31
N GLU A 305 -32.83 4.68 -2.38
CA GLU A 305 -33.22 5.04 -3.75
C GLU A 305 -34.33 4.08 -4.20
N GLU A 306 -35.47 4.61 -4.67
CA GLU A 306 -36.61 3.81 -5.16
C GLU A 306 -37.09 2.73 -4.15
N GLY A 307 -37.03 3.03 -2.85
CA GLY A 307 -37.39 2.09 -1.78
C GLY A 307 -36.35 1.00 -1.50
N HIS A 308 -35.19 1.03 -2.16
CA HIS A 308 -34.09 0.12 -1.91
C HIS A 308 -32.87 0.85 -1.33
N GLN A 309 -32.18 0.19 -0.40
CA GLN A 309 -30.91 0.67 0.14
C GLN A 309 -29.78 -0.27 -0.24
N CYS A 310 -28.60 0.31 -0.50
CA CYS A 310 -27.39 -0.45 -0.72
C CYS A 310 -26.41 -0.29 0.45
N ALA A 311 -25.75 -1.37 0.85
CA ALA A 311 -24.66 -1.36 1.81
C ALA A 311 -23.43 -2.06 1.22
N LEU A 312 -22.31 -1.35 1.15
CA LEU A 312 -21.02 -1.87 0.74
C LEU A 312 -20.22 -2.31 1.97
N ILE A 313 -19.78 -3.57 1.97
CA ILE A 313 -18.87 -4.13 2.97
C ILE A 313 -17.52 -4.35 2.29
N ARG A 314 -16.49 -3.61 2.72
CA ARG A 314 -15.10 -3.81 2.29
C ARG A 314 -14.33 -4.58 3.35
N VAL A 315 -13.76 -5.71 2.97
CA VAL A 315 -13.03 -6.65 3.82
C VAL A 315 -11.71 -7.06 3.17
N HIS A 316 -10.75 -7.48 3.99
CA HIS A 316 -9.49 -8.03 3.52
C HIS A 316 -9.69 -9.40 2.83
N PRO A 317 -9.00 -9.73 1.72
CA PRO A 317 -9.27 -10.94 0.95
C PRO A 317 -9.03 -12.26 1.69
N SER A 318 -8.16 -12.29 2.70
CA SER A 318 -7.95 -13.50 3.52
C SER A 318 -9.20 -13.92 4.29
N ALA A 319 -10.05 -12.96 4.66
CA ALA A 319 -11.27 -13.17 5.42
C ALA A 319 -12.54 -13.09 4.56
N PHE A 320 -12.38 -12.94 3.24
CA PHE A 320 -13.50 -12.75 2.33
C PHE A 320 -14.43 -13.97 2.28
N LEU A 321 -13.90 -15.19 2.23
CA LEU A 321 -14.73 -16.39 2.14
C LEU A 321 -15.57 -16.60 3.41
N ASP A 322 -14.95 -16.43 4.57
CA ASP A 322 -15.63 -16.53 5.87
C ASP A 322 -16.74 -15.46 5.98
N THR A 323 -16.42 -14.22 5.58
CA THR A 323 -17.41 -13.12 5.52
C THR A 323 -18.55 -13.42 4.56
N TRP A 324 -18.23 -13.95 3.37
CA TRP A 324 -19.20 -14.29 2.35
C TRP A 324 -20.15 -15.39 2.82
N ASN A 325 -19.62 -16.43 3.47
CA ASN A 325 -20.41 -17.52 4.02
C ASN A 325 -21.32 -17.02 5.16
N ALA A 326 -20.81 -16.16 6.06
CA ALA A 326 -21.62 -15.56 7.12
C ALA A 326 -22.82 -14.78 6.54
N LEU A 327 -22.59 -13.97 5.50
CA LEU A 327 -23.64 -13.21 4.81
C LEU A 327 -24.67 -14.12 4.12
N LEU A 328 -24.22 -15.19 3.46
CA LEU A 328 -25.10 -16.15 2.79
C LEU A 328 -25.95 -16.96 3.77
N SER A 329 -25.38 -17.37 4.92
CA SER A 329 -26.14 -18.04 5.98
C SER A 329 -27.28 -17.15 6.48
N HIS A 330 -27.04 -15.85 6.63
CA HIS A 330 -28.08 -14.88 6.99
C HIS A 330 -29.14 -14.68 5.94
N LYS A 331 -28.74 -14.66 4.67
CA LYS A 331 -29.67 -14.57 3.56
C LYS A 331 -30.62 -15.78 3.52
N LYS A 332 -30.14 -16.98 3.84
CA LYS A 332 -31.02 -18.17 3.93
C LYS A 332 -32.06 -18.06 5.03
N SER A 333 -31.72 -17.41 6.15
CA SER A 333 -32.61 -17.21 7.30
C SER A 333 -33.53 -15.99 7.17
N THR A 334 -33.20 -15.03 6.30
CA THR A 334 -33.96 -13.79 6.08
C THR A 334 -34.78 -13.90 4.78
N SER A 335 -35.85 -13.12 4.62
CA SER A 335 -36.73 -13.07 3.43
C SER A 335 -35.96 -12.92 2.10
N LYS A 336 -36.55 -13.42 1.00
CA LYS A 336 -36.00 -13.44 -0.38
C LYS A 336 -35.71 -12.05 -1.02
N ASN A 337 -35.87 -10.96 -0.27
CA ASN A 337 -35.87 -9.59 -0.78
C ASN A 337 -34.47 -8.92 -0.81
N ILE A 338 -33.43 -9.63 -0.36
CA ILE A 338 -32.05 -9.13 -0.30
C ILE A 338 -31.20 -9.79 -1.37
N THR A 339 -30.49 -8.96 -2.13
CA THR A 339 -29.48 -9.38 -3.10
C THR A 339 -28.07 -9.13 -2.56
N ILE A 340 -27.17 -10.09 -2.76
CA ILE A 340 -25.77 -10.03 -2.32
C ILE A 340 -24.87 -10.23 -3.55
N GLU A 341 -24.08 -9.22 -3.88
CA GLU A 341 -23.17 -9.21 -5.04
C GLU A 341 -21.70 -9.19 -4.62
N ASP A 342 -20.88 -10.03 -5.25
CA ASP A 342 -19.41 -9.98 -5.15
C ASP A 342 -18.84 -8.93 -6.13
N LEU A 343 -18.15 -7.91 -5.61
CA LEU A 343 -17.55 -6.82 -6.40
C LEU A 343 -16.02 -6.86 -6.48
N ARG A 344 -15.36 -7.95 -6.06
CA ARG A 344 -13.89 -8.09 -6.01
C ARG A 344 -13.15 -7.71 -7.30
N PHE A 345 -13.78 -7.93 -8.46
CA PHE A 345 -13.17 -7.65 -9.76
C PHE A 345 -13.87 -6.54 -10.55
N GLU A 346 -14.85 -5.88 -9.94
CA GLU A 346 -15.57 -4.73 -10.51
C GLU A 346 -15.10 -3.41 -9.91
N LEU A 347 -14.75 -3.40 -8.62
CA LEU A 347 -14.24 -2.24 -7.91
C LEU A 347 -12.74 -2.39 -7.63
N GLY A 348 -11.97 -1.37 -8.00
CA GLY A 348 -10.60 -1.19 -7.56
C GLY A 348 -10.53 -0.18 -6.42
N SER A 349 -9.38 -0.17 -5.73
CA SER A 349 -9.15 0.82 -4.69
C SER A 349 -7.71 1.29 -4.63
N ILE A 350 -7.53 2.56 -4.28
CA ILE A 350 -6.23 3.20 -4.10
C ILE A 350 -6.27 3.91 -2.75
N ASP A 351 -5.33 3.56 -1.88
CA ASP A 351 -5.16 4.23 -0.60
C ASP A 351 -4.01 5.23 -0.75
N VAL A 352 -4.21 6.48 -0.33
CA VAL A 352 -3.20 7.54 -0.36
C VAL A 352 -3.09 8.14 1.03
N CYS A 353 -1.90 8.10 1.63
CA CYS A 353 -1.66 8.63 2.97
C CYS A 353 -0.51 9.64 3.00
N GLY A 354 -0.53 10.51 4.01
CA GLY A 354 0.46 11.55 4.26
C GLY A 354 -0.04 12.96 3.98
N PRO A 355 0.75 13.99 4.36
CA PRO A 355 0.31 15.37 4.39
C PRO A 355 -0.02 15.97 3.02
N SER A 356 0.50 15.41 1.93
CA SER A 356 0.19 15.88 0.57
C SER A 356 -0.83 15.00 -0.16
N ALA A 357 -1.51 14.08 0.54
CA ALA A 357 -2.48 13.17 -0.05
C ALA A 357 -3.69 13.90 -0.65
N THR A 358 -4.29 14.83 0.10
CA THR A 358 -5.46 15.59 -0.34
C THR A 358 -5.15 16.43 -1.58
N ASP A 359 -4.04 17.18 -1.55
CA ASP A 359 -3.62 18.00 -2.69
C ASP A 359 -3.27 17.16 -3.92
N ALA A 360 -2.62 16.01 -3.73
CA ALA A 360 -2.32 15.10 -4.82
C ALA A 360 -3.60 14.58 -5.49
N LEU A 361 -4.62 14.22 -4.72
CA LEU A 361 -5.91 13.80 -5.25
C LEU A 361 -6.66 14.96 -5.92
N LEU A 362 -6.67 16.15 -5.32
CA LEU A 362 -7.27 17.36 -5.90
C LEU A 362 -6.67 17.72 -7.26
N SER A 363 -5.37 17.51 -7.46
CA SER A 363 -4.70 17.80 -8.73
C SER A 363 -5.13 16.89 -9.89
N ILE A 364 -5.75 15.74 -9.59
CA ILE A 364 -6.08 14.69 -10.57
C ILE A 364 -7.59 14.54 -10.73
N LEU A 365 -8.31 14.53 -9.61
CA LEU A 365 -9.75 14.26 -9.55
C LEU A 365 -10.48 15.58 -9.86
N ASN A 366 -10.86 15.75 -11.12
CA ASN A 366 -11.60 16.91 -11.60
C ASN A 366 -13.07 16.50 -11.74
N PRO A 367 -13.98 17.03 -10.90
CA PRO A 367 -15.41 16.79 -11.02
C PRO A 367 -15.92 17.16 -12.41
N SER A 368 -16.86 16.37 -12.96
CA SER A 368 -17.54 16.68 -14.21
C SER A 368 -18.43 17.90 -14.04
N ASP A 369 -19.16 17.95 -12.92
CA ASP A 369 -20.05 19.04 -12.55
C ASP A 369 -19.49 19.77 -11.33
N PRO A 370 -18.84 20.94 -11.52
CA PRO A 370 -18.19 21.67 -10.43
C PRO A 370 -19.19 22.41 -9.53
N SER A 371 -20.45 22.57 -9.96
CA SER A 371 -21.50 23.31 -9.23
C SER A 371 -22.12 22.52 -8.07
N THR A 372 -21.91 21.20 -7.99
CA THR A 372 -22.43 20.39 -6.89
C THR A 372 -21.79 20.79 -5.56
N LEU A 373 -22.56 20.84 -4.48
CA LEU A 373 -22.09 21.16 -3.12
C LEU A 373 -20.84 20.35 -2.73
N LEU A 374 -20.82 19.04 -2.97
CA LEU A 374 -19.65 18.22 -2.65
C LEU A 374 -18.42 18.56 -3.50
N SER A 375 -18.62 18.94 -4.77
CA SER A 375 -17.54 19.36 -5.67
C SER A 375 -16.90 20.68 -5.20
N THR A 376 -17.72 21.62 -4.72
CA THR A 376 -17.23 22.91 -4.21
C THR A 376 -16.48 22.71 -2.90
N HIS A 377 -17.03 21.94 -1.95
CA HIS A 377 -16.35 21.59 -0.70
C HIS A 377 -15.06 20.82 -0.96
N TRP A 378 -15.06 19.85 -1.89
CA TRP A 378 -13.84 19.14 -2.29
C TRP A 378 -12.75 20.11 -2.74
N ALA A 379 -13.08 21.10 -3.58
CA ALA A 379 -12.11 22.10 -4.03
C ALA A 379 -11.57 22.98 -2.88
N GLN A 380 -12.38 23.26 -1.85
CA GLN A 380 -11.99 24.03 -0.66
C GLN A 380 -11.04 23.28 0.27
N LEU A 381 -10.97 21.94 0.19
CA LEU A 381 -10.02 21.13 0.98
C LEU A 381 -8.55 21.24 0.52
N ARG A 382 -8.24 22.16 -0.40
CA ARG A 382 -6.87 22.40 -0.86
C ARG A 382 -6.02 22.90 0.31
N GLY A 383 -4.86 22.30 0.50
CA GLY A 383 -3.97 22.58 1.63
C GLY A 383 -4.29 21.78 2.90
N LEU A 384 -5.36 20.97 2.89
CA LEU A 384 -5.67 20.10 4.03
C LEU A 384 -4.63 18.99 4.15
N THR A 385 -3.77 19.12 5.17
CA THR A 385 -2.68 18.17 5.43
C THR A 385 -3.19 16.87 6.04
N ASN A 386 -4.07 16.95 7.04
CA ASN A 386 -4.63 15.78 7.70
C ASN A 386 -6.14 15.68 7.49
N PRO A 387 -6.64 14.68 6.73
CA PRO A 387 -8.07 14.45 6.57
C PRO A 387 -8.81 14.04 7.86
N ALA A 388 -8.09 13.66 8.93
CA ALA A 388 -8.71 13.46 10.25
C ALA A 388 -9.30 14.72 10.88
N ALA A 389 -9.00 15.91 10.34
CA ALA A 389 -9.66 17.15 10.74
C ALA A 389 -11.12 17.21 10.29
N LEU A 390 -11.51 16.38 9.30
CA LEU A 390 -12.90 16.19 8.92
C LEU A 390 -13.58 15.26 9.94
N PRO A 391 -14.92 15.32 10.05
CA PRO A 391 -15.65 14.35 10.86
C PRO A 391 -15.26 12.90 10.52
N PRO A 392 -15.15 12.01 11.53
CA PRO A 392 -14.72 10.64 11.30
C PRO A 392 -15.69 9.92 10.38
N GLY A 393 -15.15 9.22 9.38
CA GLY A 393 -15.93 8.50 8.39
C GLY A 393 -16.54 9.39 7.31
N THR A 394 -16.05 10.61 7.08
CA THR A 394 -16.50 11.43 5.94
C THR A 394 -16.37 10.67 4.61
N ILE A 395 -17.47 10.63 3.84
CA ILE A 395 -17.50 10.09 2.49
C ILE A 395 -17.80 11.18 1.48
N ILE A 396 -17.17 11.10 0.31
CA ILE A 396 -17.35 12.06 -0.79
C ILE A 396 -17.56 11.27 -2.09
N PRO A 397 -18.81 11.00 -2.50
CA PRO A 397 -19.10 10.52 -3.84
C PRO A 397 -18.89 11.65 -4.85
N LEU A 398 -18.11 11.39 -5.89
CA LEU A 398 -17.85 12.36 -6.97
C LEU A 398 -17.98 11.67 -8.33
N THR A 399 -18.44 12.42 -9.31
CA THR A 399 -18.36 12.04 -10.72
C THR A 399 -17.27 12.85 -11.37
N ILE A 400 -16.20 12.20 -11.83
CA ILE A 400 -15.02 12.87 -12.40
C ILE A 400 -14.89 12.67 -13.91
N THR A 401 -14.14 13.57 -14.53
CA THR A 401 -13.64 13.44 -15.90
C THR A 401 -12.41 12.54 -15.97
N ASP A 402 -12.05 12.06 -17.17
CA ASP A 402 -10.83 11.22 -17.33
C ASP A 402 -9.58 12.01 -16.91
N PRO A 403 -8.87 11.58 -15.85
CA PRO A 403 -7.71 12.30 -15.30
C PRO A 403 -6.57 12.45 -16.31
N ARG A 404 -6.53 11.59 -17.34
CA ARG A 404 -5.52 11.64 -18.38
C ARG A 404 -5.74 12.81 -19.33
N LEU A 405 -6.89 13.48 -19.35
CA LEU A 405 -7.05 14.69 -20.16
C LEU A 405 -6.16 15.81 -19.62
N ARG A 406 -6.04 15.93 -18.30
CA ARG A 406 -5.18 16.92 -17.61
C ARG A 406 -3.84 16.34 -17.17
N PHE A 407 -3.11 15.71 -18.10
CA PHE A 407 -1.76 15.21 -17.82
C PHE A 407 -0.70 15.99 -18.61
N PRO A 408 0.42 16.39 -17.98
CA PRO A 408 0.77 16.17 -16.57
C PRO A 408 -0.15 16.95 -15.62
N PRO A 409 -0.37 16.47 -14.37
CA PRO A 409 -1.15 17.21 -13.39
C PRO A 409 -0.53 18.60 -13.16
N PRO A 410 -1.35 19.65 -12.96
CA PRO A 410 -0.84 21.00 -12.75
C PRO A 410 -0.01 21.06 -11.46
N PRO A 411 1.01 21.94 -11.40
CA PRO A 411 1.69 22.22 -10.15
C PRO A 411 0.72 22.87 -9.15
N PRO A 412 0.97 22.73 -7.83
CA PRO A 412 0.18 23.44 -6.83
C PRO A 412 0.24 24.96 -7.07
N PRO A 413 -0.85 25.69 -6.76
CA PRO A 413 -0.81 27.16 -6.81
C PRO A 413 0.28 27.69 -5.88
N LYS A 414 0.92 28.79 -6.29
CA LYS A 414 2.01 29.41 -5.51
C LYS A 414 1.49 30.21 -4.31
N THR A 415 0.22 30.63 -4.35
CA THR A 415 -0.41 31.40 -3.28
C THR A 415 -0.64 30.50 -2.07
N PRO A 416 -0.20 30.89 -0.86
CA PRO A 416 -0.56 30.18 0.35
C PRO A 416 -2.08 30.16 0.48
N VAL A 417 -2.63 29.02 0.87
CA VAL A 417 -4.07 28.91 1.18
C VAL A 417 -4.28 29.44 2.58
N ASP A 418 -5.26 30.32 2.76
CA ASP A 418 -5.59 30.85 4.07
C ASP A 418 -6.11 29.74 4.99
N PRO A 419 -5.52 29.59 6.19
CA PRO A 419 -5.92 28.51 7.11
C PRO A 419 -7.37 28.66 7.58
N SER A 420 -7.91 29.88 7.60
CA SER A 420 -9.32 30.17 7.93
C SER A 420 -10.28 29.51 6.95
N THR A 421 -9.98 29.50 5.64
CA THR A 421 -10.81 28.86 4.63
C THR A 421 -10.84 27.35 4.82
N ILE A 422 -9.70 26.73 5.15
CA ILE A 422 -9.62 25.29 5.40
C ILE A 422 -10.42 24.94 6.66
N PHE A 423 -10.24 25.72 7.74
CA PHE A 423 -10.97 25.54 8.98
C PHE A 423 -12.49 25.64 8.76
N GLN A 424 -12.94 26.68 8.06
CA GLN A 424 -14.34 26.85 7.67
C GLN A 424 -14.84 25.69 6.81
N ALA A 425 -14.07 25.23 5.82
CA ALA A 425 -14.45 24.10 4.98
C ALA A 425 -14.56 22.78 5.76
N SER A 426 -13.72 22.58 6.77
CA SER A 426 -13.79 21.42 7.66
C SER A 426 -14.95 21.49 8.66
N SER A 427 -15.29 22.67 9.17
CA SER A 427 -16.40 22.83 10.14
C SER A 427 -17.77 22.84 9.48
N THR A 428 -17.89 23.42 8.28
CA THR A 428 -19.12 23.47 7.47
C THR A 428 -19.28 22.28 6.54
N PHE A 429 -18.48 21.23 6.71
CA PHE A 429 -18.48 20.09 5.80
C PHE A 429 -19.90 19.48 5.70
N PRO A 430 -20.44 19.28 4.48
CA PRO A 430 -21.85 18.94 4.30
C PRO A 430 -22.16 17.57 4.86
N SER A 431 -23.07 17.52 5.83
CA SER A 431 -23.66 16.28 6.35
C SER A 431 -24.87 15.86 5.50
N VAL A 432 -24.71 15.87 4.17
CA VAL A 432 -25.80 15.58 3.23
C VAL A 432 -25.65 14.15 2.70
N ALA A 433 -26.73 13.38 2.80
CA ALA A 433 -26.81 12.06 2.19
C ALA A 433 -26.91 12.23 0.67
N THR A 434 -25.95 11.70 -0.08
CA THR A 434 -25.90 11.83 -1.54
C THR A 434 -25.90 10.46 -2.20
N PRO A 435 -26.64 10.29 -3.32
CA PRO A 435 -26.74 9.00 -3.99
C PRO A 435 -25.38 8.55 -4.51
N ILE A 436 -25.00 7.30 -4.20
CA ILE A 436 -23.69 6.76 -4.54
C ILE A 436 -23.82 6.00 -5.87
N THR A 437 -23.67 6.75 -6.97
CA THR A 437 -23.76 6.20 -8.36
C THR A 437 -22.74 5.09 -8.64
N LEU A 438 -21.67 4.98 -7.84
CA LEU A 438 -20.71 3.88 -7.91
C LEU A 438 -21.35 2.51 -7.61
N PHE A 439 -22.43 2.46 -6.82
CA PHE A 439 -23.11 1.20 -6.49
C PHE A 439 -24.00 0.68 -7.62
N THR A 440 -24.33 1.53 -8.59
CA THR A 440 -25.09 1.15 -9.79
C THR A 440 -24.22 0.43 -10.81
N ARG A 441 -24.54 -0.85 -11.08
CA ARG A 441 -23.77 -1.73 -11.98
C ARG A 441 -23.68 -1.20 -13.40
N GLN A 442 -24.79 -0.68 -13.95
CA GLN A 442 -24.88 -0.15 -15.30
C GLN A 442 -23.88 0.99 -15.52
N ILE A 443 -23.83 1.94 -14.59
CA ILE A 443 -22.93 3.11 -14.63
C ILE A 443 -21.46 2.65 -14.58
N ARG A 444 -21.11 1.74 -13.66
CA ARG A 444 -19.75 1.16 -13.57
C ARG A 444 -19.31 0.52 -14.89
N HIS A 445 -20.18 -0.32 -15.46
CA HIS A 445 -19.90 -1.08 -16.68
C HIS A 445 -19.80 -0.16 -17.90
N ALA A 446 -20.72 0.80 -18.04
CA ALA A 446 -20.72 1.78 -19.11
C ALA A 446 -19.44 2.61 -19.12
N SER A 447 -19.03 3.15 -17.96
CA SER A 447 -17.79 3.93 -17.82
C SER A 447 -16.55 3.10 -18.22
N CYS A 448 -16.46 1.85 -17.75
CA CYS A 448 -15.38 0.92 -18.09
C CYS A 448 -15.35 0.50 -19.56
N LYS A 449 -16.50 0.47 -20.24
CA LYS A 449 -16.59 0.18 -21.68
C LYS A 449 -16.20 1.41 -22.48
N LEU A 450 -16.71 2.59 -22.12
CA LEU A 450 -16.44 3.85 -22.81
C LEU A 450 -14.99 4.34 -22.70
N GLN A 451 -14.21 3.82 -21.74
CA GLN A 451 -12.80 4.18 -21.55
C GLN A 451 -12.00 4.28 -22.87
N PRO A 452 -11.43 5.47 -23.18
CA PRO A 452 -10.61 5.66 -24.38
C PRO A 452 -9.21 5.06 -24.23
N SER A 453 -8.63 4.65 -25.35
CA SER A 453 -7.24 4.17 -25.38
C SER A 453 -6.24 5.31 -25.14
N GLN A 454 -5.08 4.99 -24.57
CA GLN A 454 -4.02 5.98 -24.35
C GLN A 454 -3.58 6.67 -25.66
N LYS A 455 -3.59 5.94 -26.78
CA LYS A 455 -3.25 6.49 -28.10
C LYS A 455 -4.23 7.58 -28.54
N ARG A 456 -5.52 7.41 -28.28
CA ARG A 456 -6.57 8.40 -28.59
C ARG A 456 -6.41 9.67 -27.75
N ILE A 457 -6.12 9.51 -26.46
CA ILE A 457 -5.85 10.65 -25.56
C ILE A 457 -4.60 11.41 -26.02
N ASN A 458 -3.51 10.70 -26.33
CA ASN A 458 -2.29 11.33 -26.82
C ASN A 458 -2.52 12.07 -28.15
N ALA A 459 -3.31 11.52 -29.07
CA ALA A 459 -3.68 12.20 -30.32
C ALA A 459 -4.45 13.50 -30.06
N ARG A 460 -5.42 13.50 -29.13
CA ARG A 460 -6.12 14.72 -28.71
C ARG A 460 -5.16 15.77 -28.16
N ARG A 461 -4.22 15.37 -27.29
CA ARG A 461 -3.20 16.30 -26.77
C ARG A 461 -2.30 16.86 -27.86
N THR A 462 -1.93 16.06 -28.85
CA THR A 462 -1.15 16.54 -30.00
C THR A 462 -1.92 17.58 -30.81
N ILE A 463 -3.24 17.40 -30.98
CA ILE A 463 -4.11 18.36 -31.69
C ILE A 463 -4.27 19.66 -30.90
N SER A 464 -4.42 19.60 -29.57
CA SER A 464 -4.57 20.79 -28.73
C SER A 464 -3.33 21.70 -28.65
N GLY A 465 -2.15 21.19 -29.02
CA GLY A 465 -0.89 21.94 -28.95
C GLY A 465 -0.19 21.85 -27.57
N PRO A 466 1.02 22.42 -27.46
CA PRO A 466 1.82 22.36 -26.23
C PRO A 466 1.22 23.23 -25.12
N GLY A 467 1.15 22.71 -23.89
CA GLY A 467 0.71 23.46 -22.71
C GLY A 467 -0.81 23.56 -22.52
N VAL A 468 -1.60 23.22 -23.54
CA VAL A 468 -3.07 23.27 -23.50
C VAL A 468 -3.65 21.87 -23.24
N TYR A 469 -4.58 21.77 -22.29
CA TYR A 469 -5.28 20.51 -22.03
C TYR A 469 -6.46 20.32 -22.99
N PRO A 470 -6.66 19.11 -23.54
CA PRO A 470 -7.83 18.83 -24.37
C PRO A 470 -9.12 18.98 -23.54
N PRO A 471 -10.14 19.70 -24.05
CA PRO A 471 -11.41 19.85 -23.35
C PRO A 471 -12.16 18.50 -23.30
N PRO A 472 -13.00 18.26 -22.28
CA PRO A 472 -13.86 17.08 -22.22
C PRO A 472 -14.89 17.13 -23.36
N LEU A 473 -15.21 15.97 -23.95
CA LEU A 473 -16.24 15.83 -24.97
C LEU A 473 -17.49 15.18 -24.37
N PRO A 474 -18.71 15.42 -24.89
CA PRO A 474 -19.92 14.73 -24.44
C PRO A 474 -19.86 13.20 -24.56
N LYS A 475 -18.97 12.69 -25.43
CA LYS A 475 -18.72 11.25 -25.63
C LYS A 475 -17.72 10.66 -24.63
N ASP A 476 -17.08 11.50 -23.80
CA ASP A 476 -16.14 11.03 -22.79
C ASP A 476 -16.91 10.43 -21.60
N PRO A 477 -16.41 9.34 -20.99
CA PRO A 477 -17.09 8.70 -19.87
C PRO A 477 -17.05 9.57 -18.61
N ALA A 478 -18.22 9.74 -17.99
CA ALA A 478 -18.32 10.12 -16.59
C ALA A 478 -17.85 8.95 -15.71
N ILE A 479 -17.00 9.22 -14.72
CA ILE A 479 -16.42 8.19 -13.85
C ILE A 479 -16.90 8.45 -12.42
N SER A 480 -17.82 7.62 -11.94
CA SER A 480 -18.21 7.63 -10.53
C SER A 480 -17.09 7.09 -9.66
N ILE A 481 -16.74 7.82 -8.61
CA ILE A 481 -15.77 7.46 -7.59
C ILE A 481 -16.34 7.75 -6.20
N LEU A 482 -15.78 7.09 -5.19
CA LEU A 482 -16.12 7.32 -3.79
C LEU A 482 -14.83 7.50 -2.99
N LEU A 483 -14.67 8.65 -2.36
CA LEU A 483 -13.58 8.94 -1.43
C LEU A 483 -14.06 8.69 0.00
N VAL A 484 -13.26 7.98 0.78
CA VAL A 484 -13.49 7.77 2.22
C VAL A 484 -12.30 8.33 2.98
N ALA A 485 -12.56 9.26 3.90
CA ALA A 485 -11.53 9.84 4.76
C ALA A 485 -11.02 8.81 5.77
N LYS A 486 -9.71 8.78 5.99
CA LYS A 486 -9.00 7.99 7.01
C LYS A 486 -8.14 8.93 7.86
N ASP A 487 -7.63 8.45 8.99
CA ASP A 487 -6.87 9.25 9.97
C ASP A 487 -5.63 10.01 9.45
N ASN A 488 -5.06 9.66 8.29
CA ASN A 488 -3.95 10.41 7.66
C ASN A 488 -3.93 10.14 6.16
N GLY A 489 -5.11 10.04 5.55
CA GLY A 489 -5.21 9.76 4.14
C GLY A 489 -6.62 9.56 3.64
N TRP A 490 -6.70 9.10 2.41
CA TRP A 490 -7.93 8.86 1.69
C TRP A 490 -7.91 7.46 1.11
N THR A 491 -9.09 6.86 1.09
CA THR A 491 -9.35 5.63 0.36
C THR A 491 -10.24 5.94 -0.82
N LEU A 492 -9.70 5.79 -2.01
CA LEU A 492 -10.41 6.03 -3.27
C LEU A 492 -10.95 4.69 -3.79
N LEU A 493 -12.27 4.56 -3.82
CA LEU A 493 -13.01 3.48 -4.47
C LEU A 493 -13.43 3.91 -5.86
N LEU A 494 -13.20 3.06 -6.86
CA LEU A 494 -13.41 3.39 -8.26
C LEU A 494 -13.59 2.12 -9.11
N PRO A 495 -14.12 2.18 -10.34
CA PRO A 495 -14.28 0.99 -11.18
C PRO A 495 -12.93 0.38 -11.60
N TRP A 496 -12.79 -0.94 -11.57
CA TRP A 496 -11.52 -1.70 -11.73
C TRP A 496 -10.61 -1.24 -12.88
N LYS A 497 -11.17 -0.88 -14.05
CA LYS A 497 -10.38 -0.45 -15.21
C LYS A 497 -9.80 0.97 -15.09
N TRP A 498 -10.38 1.81 -14.22
CA TRP A 498 -9.95 3.18 -14.00
C TRP A 498 -8.80 3.30 -13.00
N THR A 499 -8.48 2.22 -12.27
CA THR A 499 -7.38 2.21 -11.29
C THR A 499 -6.06 2.55 -11.98
N HIS A 500 -5.80 1.97 -13.15
CA HIS A 500 -4.53 2.21 -13.85
C HIS A 500 -4.36 3.64 -14.38
N PRO A 501 -5.33 4.26 -15.07
CA PRO A 501 -5.27 5.68 -15.45
C PRO A 501 -5.07 6.64 -14.27
N ILE A 502 -5.82 6.47 -13.18
CA ILE A 502 -5.71 7.31 -11.99
C ILE A 502 -4.33 7.12 -11.35
N TRP A 503 -3.92 5.87 -11.13
CA TRP A 503 -2.60 5.53 -10.60
C TRP A 503 -1.47 6.16 -11.42
N TYR A 504 -1.55 6.08 -12.75
CA TYR A 504 -0.54 6.66 -13.63
C TYR A 504 -0.42 8.18 -13.44
N CYS A 505 -1.54 8.90 -13.33
CA CYS A 505 -1.52 10.35 -13.10
C CYS A 505 -1.01 10.67 -11.69
N LEU A 506 -1.42 9.89 -10.68
CA LEU A 506 -1.02 10.03 -9.29
C LEU A 506 0.49 9.97 -9.07
N MET A 507 1.15 9.04 -9.76
CA MET A 507 2.61 8.87 -9.70
C MET A 507 3.41 9.96 -10.42
N HIS A 508 2.75 10.89 -11.12
CA HIS A 508 3.39 12.01 -11.82
C HIS A 508 2.99 13.37 -11.24
N THR A 509 2.37 13.40 -10.06
CA THR A 509 2.05 14.63 -9.35
C THR A 509 3.30 15.35 -8.84
N HIS A 510 3.18 16.65 -8.61
CA HIS A 510 4.23 17.48 -8.04
C HIS A 510 4.35 17.35 -6.51
N HIS A 511 3.44 16.60 -5.87
CA HIS A 511 3.31 16.44 -4.42
C HIS A 511 4.25 15.40 -3.80
N HIS A 512 5.32 15.01 -4.51
CA HIS A 512 6.31 14.02 -4.05
C HIS A 512 5.72 12.69 -3.56
N LEU A 513 4.64 12.24 -4.19
CA LEU A 513 4.01 10.99 -3.83
C LEU A 513 4.90 9.79 -4.20
N ARG A 514 5.05 8.87 -3.26
CA ARG A 514 5.72 7.58 -3.47
C ARG A 514 4.67 6.48 -3.59
N PHE A 515 5.08 5.31 -4.07
CA PHE A 515 4.27 4.11 -3.93
C PHE A 515 4.87 3.20 -2.87
N GLY A 516 4.04 2.41 -2.21
CA GLY A 516 4.44 1.37 -1.27
C GLY A 516 3.96 0.00 -1.71
N GLY A 517 4.68 -1.05 -1.31
CA GLY A 517 4.18 -2.41 -1.29
C GLY A 517 3.56 -2.77 0.06
N MET A 518 3.24 -4.05 0.23
CA MET A 518 2.69 -4.60 1.46
C MET A 518 3.63 -4.44 2.67
N ARG A 519 4.95 -4.55 2.48
CA ARG A 519 5.93 -4.32 3.56
C ARG A 519 5.93 -2.88 4.03
N GLU A 520 5.88 -1.92 3.10
CA GLU A 520 5.76 -0.51 3.44
C GLU A 520 4.40 -0.18 4.08
N LEU A 521 3.33 -0.89 3.70
CA LEU A 521 2.01 -0.75 4.34
C LEU A 521 2.04 -1.23 5.79
N ARG A 522 2.61 -2.43 6.06
CA ARG A 522 2.79 -2.94 7.42
C ARG A 522 3.68 -2.02 8.26
N GLN A 523 4.75 -1.47 7.67
CA GLN A 523 5.58 -0.47 8.31
C GLN A 523 4.79 0.81 8.65
N TYR A 524 3.91 1.26 7.76
CA TYR A 524 3.07 2.44 7.97
C TYR A 524 2.15 2.26 9.17
N HIS A 525 1.44 1.14 9.27
CA HIS A 525 0.61 0.80 10.43
C HIS A 525 1.43 0.68 11.72
N PHE A 526 2.56 -0.04 11.68
CA PHE A 526 3.47 -0.17 12.81
C PHE A 526 3.96 1.18 13.34
N THR A 527 4.31 2.12 12.45
CA THR A 527 4.78 3.47 12.83
C THR A 527 3.69 4.29 13.52
N ARG A 528 2.42 3.96 13.25
CA ARG A 528 1.25 4.56 13.89
C ARG A 528 0.77 3.81 15.13
N LYS A 529 1.48 2.74 15.53
CA LYS A 529 1.09 1.83 16.61
C LYS A 529 -0.29 1.20 16.34
N GLU A 530 -0.57 0.90 15.08
CA GLU A 530 -1.80 0.25 14.65
C GLU A 530 -1.50 -1.18 14.24
N PRO A 531 -2.29 -2.16 14.70
CA PRO A 531 -2.15 -3.54 14.24
C PRO A 531 -2.52 -3.66 12.76
N TYR A 532 -1.74 -4.43 12.01
CA TYR A 532 -1.96 -4.69 10.59
C TYR A 532 -2.71 -6.02 10.40
N PHE A 533 -3.91 -5.95 9.82
CA PHE A 533 -4.66 -7.15 9.45
C PHE A 533 -4.12 -7.74 8.14
N PRO A 534 -3.84 -9.07 8.06
CA PRO A 534 -4.13 -10.11 9.06
C PRO A 534 -2.99 -10.41 10.05
N ALA A 535 -1.79 -9.89 9.85
CA ALA A 535 -0.58 -10.32 10.55
C ALA A 535 -0.60 -10.18 12.08
N ASP A 536 -1.23 -9.11 12.59
CA ASP A 536 -1.24 -8.78 14.03
C ASP A 536 -2.52 -9.23 14.75
N TYR A 537 -3.30 -10.14 14.14
CA TYR A 537 -4.62 -10.58 14.64
C TYR A 537 -4.69 -12.10 14.88
N PRO A 538 -3.89 -12.63 15.82
CA PRO A 538 -3.90 -14.07 16.16
C PRO A 538 -5.26 -14.48 16.75
N GLY A 539 -5.70 -15.72 16.47
CA GLY A 539 -7.00 -16.26 16.88
C GLY A 539 -8.13 -16.03 15.86
N THR A 540 -7.89 -15.19 14.85
CA THR A 540 -8.74 -15.13 13.65
C THR A 540 -8.23 -16.14 12.62
N ASN A 541 -9.12 -16.78 11.85
CA ASN A 541 -8.72 -17.73 10.79
C ASN A 541 -7.69 -17.11 9.81
N ALA A 542 -7.89 -15.83 9.49
CA ALA A 542 -7.01 -15.07 8.61
C ALA A 542 -5.62 -14.82 9.23
N GLY A 543 -5.57 -14.46 10.51
CA GLY A 543 -4.32 -14.22 11.23
C GLY A 543 -3.55 -15.51 11.46
N ASP A 544 -4.22 -16.58 11.85
CA ASP A 544 -3.60 -17.88 12.07
C ASP A 544 -3.03 -18.44 10.75
N GLY A 545 -3.76 -18.31 9.65
CA GLY A 545 -3.26 -18.65 8.32
C GLY A 545 -2.03 -17.85 7.91
N TRP A 546 -1.98 -16.55 8.21
CA TRP A 546 -0.81 -15.72 7.97
C TRP A 546 0.40 -16.16 8.81
N LEU A 547 0.20 -16.38 10.10
CA LEU A 547 1.26 -16.79 11.01
C LEU A 547 1.83 -18.17 10.64
N ALA A 548 0.99 -19.10 10.20
CA ALA A 548 1.40 -20.40 9.69
C ALA A 548 2.26 -20.28 8.42
N GLU A 549 1.85 -19.45 7.45
CA GLU A 549 2.65 -19.19 6.25
C GLU A 549 4.04 -18.61 6.59
N GLU A 550 4.08 -17.60 7.47
CA GLU A 550 5.34 -16.97 7.89
C GLU A 550 6.22 -17.94 8.71
N ALA A 551 5.62 -18.80 9.54
CA ALA A 551 6.34 -19.82 10.30
C ALA A 551 7.09 -20.80 9.38
N VAL A 552 6.43 -21.28 8.32
CA VAL A 552 7.06 -22.15 7.31
C VAL A 552 8.22 -21.43 6.61
N LEU A 553 8.04 -20.16 6.25
CA LEU A 553 9.09 -19.36 5.61
C LEU A 553 10.31 -19.17 6.52
N ARG A 554 10.10 -18.85 7.80
CA ARG A 554 11.20 -18.68 8.78
C ARG A 554 11.95 -19.98 9.01
N LYS A 555 11.23 -21.10 9.15
CA LYS A 555 11.83 -22.42 9.31
C LYS A 555 12.68 -22.80 8.10
N ALA A 556 12.14 -22.62 6.89
CA ALA A 556 12.88 -22.87 5.65
C ALA A 556 14.11 -21.96 5.49
N GLU A 557 14.04 -20.68 5.90
CA GLU A 557 15.20 -19.79 5.88
C GLU A 557 16.30 -20.25 6.85
N TRP A 558 15.94 -20.76 8.02
CA TRP A 558 16.87 -21.29 9.00
C TRP A 558 17.49 -22.62 8.55
N GLU A 559 16.71 -23.54 7.98
CA GLU A 559 17.19 -24.82 7.44
C GLU A 559 18.12 -24.63 6.24
N LYS A 560 17.91 -23.58 5.45
CA LYS A 560 18.79 -23.21 4.34
C LYS A 560 20.20 -22.81 4.79
N LYS A 561 20.36 -22.37 6.05
CA LYS A 561 21.66 -21.99 6.61
C LYS A 561 22.38 -23.25 7.14
N PRO A 562 23.68 -23.43 6.88
CA PRO A 562 24.42 -24.55 7.42
C PRO A 562 24.51 -24.48 8.96
N PRO A 563 24.74 -25.61 9.67
CA PRO A 563 24.71 -25.67 11.14
C PRO A 563 25.57 -24.61 11.85
N ALA A 564 26.76 -24.31 11.32
CA ALA A 564 27.67 -23.31 11.90
C ALA A 564 27.27 -21.83 11.63
N LYS A 565 26.27 -21.56 10.77
CA LYS A 565 25.80 -20.21 10.42
C LYS A 565 24.37 -19.94 10.86
N ARG A 566 23.70 -20.92 11.48
CA ARG A 566 22.35 -20.79 12.01
C ARG A 566 22.40 -20.78 13.55
N THR A 567 21.47 -20.06 14.17
CA THR A 567 21.35 -20.03 15.63
C THR A 567 20.95 -21.40 16.14
N ASN A 568 21.62 -21.91 17.17
CA ASN A 568 21.22 -23.14 17.86
C ASN A 568 20.25 -22.79 19.00
N TYR A 569 18.95 -23.00 18.75
CA TYR A 569 17.89 -22.65 19.70
C TYR A 569 17.75 -23.61 20.88
N GLU A 570 18.27 -24.83 20.78
CA GLU A 570 18.26 -25.81 21.88
C GLU A 570 19.18 -25.35 23.02
N LYS A 571 20.37 -24.83 22.66
CA LYS A 571 21.34 -24.31 23.64
C LYS A 571 20.91 -23.00 24.30
N THR A 572 20.03 -22.23 23.67
CA THR A 572 19.58 -20.94 24.22
C THR A 572 18.41 -21.05 25.20
N GLY A 573 17.91 -22.27 25.46
CA GLY A 573 16.81 -22.52 26.38
C GLY A 573 15.53 -21.79 25.96
N GLU A 574 15.11 -21.95 24.71
CA GLU A 574 13.88 -21.31 24.22
C GLU A 574 12.64 -22.03 24.75
N THR A 575 11.70 -21.26 25.31
CA THR A 575 10.37 -21.75 25.66
C THR A 575 9.49 -21.78 24.41
N GLY A 576 8.88 -22.93 24.12
CA GLY A 576 8.02 -23.15 22.94
C GLY A 576 8.80 -23.18 21.61
N GLU A 577 8.08 -23.14 20.49
CA GLU A 577 8.69 -23.18 19.15
C GLU A 577 9.34 -21.83 18.77
N TRP A 578 10.58 -21.83 18.28
CA TRP A 578 11.30 -20.60 17.95
C TRP A 578 10.87 -19.96 16.61
N TRP A 579 10.26 -20.71 15.69
CA TRP A 579 9.89 -20.23 14.35
C TRP A 579 8.45 -19.68 14.26
N LYS A 580 7.61 -19.90 15.28
CA LYS A 580 6.22 -19.43 15.36
C LYS A 580 5.92 -18.78 16.72
N CYS A 581 4.86 -17.99 16.77
CA CYS A 581 4.25 -17.60 18.04
C CYS A 581 3.34 -18.74 18.48
N ASP A 582 3.73 -19.48 19.51
CA ASP A 582 3.00 -20.67 19.95
C ASP A 582 1.93 -20.30 20.97
N TRP A 583 0.79 -19.81 20.47
CA TRP A 583 -0.31 -19.37 21.34
C TRP A 583 -0.88 -20.51 22.18
N ASP A 584 -0.83 -21.75 21.69
CA ASP A 584 -1.33 -22.93 22.41
C ASP A 584 -0.53 -23.21 23.68
N ALA A 585 0.76 -22.83 23.73
CA ALA A 585 1.59 -22.93 24.93
C ALA A 585 1.15 -22.02 26.08
N LEU A 586 0.25 -21.05 25.83
CA LEU A 586 -0.34 -20.20 26.86
C LEU A 586 -1.54 -20.86 27.56
N LEU A 587 -2.05 -21.98 27.04
CA LEU A 587 -3.15 -22.70 27.66
C LEU A 587 -2.64 -23.48 28.89
N PRO A 588 -3.46 -23.61 29.95
CA PRO A 588 -3.11 -24.53 31.03
C PRO A 588 -2.95 -25.94 30.43
N PRO A 589 -1.98 -26.75 30.91
CA PRO A 589 -1.82 -28.11 30.43
C PRO A 589 -3.14 -28.86 30.60
N SER A 590 -3.65 -29.42 29.50
CA SER A 590 -4.82 -30.31 29.55
C SER A 590 -4.48 -31.45 30.53
N PRO A 591 -5.38 -31.81 31.46
CA PRO A 591 -5.12 -32.91 32.37
C PRO A 591 -4.83 -34.16 31.54
N ALA A 592 -3.63 -34.71 31.71
CA ALA A 592 -3.23 -35.94 31.03
C ALA A 592 -4.31 -37.01 31.27
N PRO A 593 -4.72 -37.78 30.25
CA PRO A 593 -5.61 -38.91 30.48
C PRO A 593 -4.92 -39.81 31.51
N LYS A 594 -5.58 -40.00 32.66
CA LYS A 594 -5.11 -40.93 33.68
C LYS A 594 -4.87 -42.28 32.98
N PRO A 595 -3.69 -42.90 33.12
CA PRO A 595 -3.49 -44.22 32.54
C PRO A 595 -4.55 -45.14 33.12
N LEU A 596 -5.37 -45.76 32.27
CA LEU A 596 -6.26 -46.83 32.69
C LEU A 596 -5.38 -47.89 33.34
N GLN A 597 -5.67 -48.20 34.60
CA GLN A 597 -5.05 -49.30 35.30
C GLN A 597 -5.29 -50.57 34.49
N SER A 598 -4.20 -51.25 34.15
CA SER A 598 -4.17 -52.57 33.56
C SER A 598 -4.91 -53.55 34.46
N ILE A 599 -6.05 -54.05 33.99
CA ILE A 599 -6.64 -55.28 34.51
C ILE A 599 -6.29 -56.36 33.51
N ASP A 600 -5.42 -57.27 33.95
CA ASP A 600 -5.12 -58.51 33.24
C ASP A 600 -6.31 -59.47 33.30
N SER A 601 -6.49 -60.19 32.19
CA SER A 601 -6.99 -61.57 32.07
C SER A 601 -8.43 -61.82 31.56
N MET A 602 -8.41 -62.57 30.44
CA MET A 602 -9.28 -63.66 29.97
C MET A 602 -10.29 -63.42 28.84
N ASP A 603 -10.13 -64.28 27.83
CA ASP A 603 -10.88 -64.49 26.60
C ASP A 603 -12.39 -64.62 26.81
N MET A 604 -13.16 -64.06 25.86
CA MET A 604 -14.30 -64.74 25.22
C MET A 604 -14.64 -64.07 23.88
N MET A 605 -14.69 -64.88 22.81
CA MET A 605 -15.27 -64.54 21.52
C MET A 605 -16.81 -64.47 21.60
N VAL A 606 -17.42 -63.35 21.20
CA VAL A 606 -18.80 -63.29 20.66
C VAL A 606 -18.90 -62.18 19.59
N ASP A 607 -19.60 -62.53 18.51
CA ASP A 607 -19.80 -61.82 17.26
C ASP A 607 -20.88 -60.71 17.31
N SER A 608 -20.88 -59.87 16.25
CA SER A 608 -22.01 -59.15 15.65
C SER A 608 -22.40 -57.73 16.12
N SER A 609 -22.14 -56.79 15.20
CA SER A 609 -22.98 -55.66 14.76
C SER A 609 -23.49 -54.63 15.77
N LEU A 610 -22.88 -53.43 15.76
CA LEU A 610 -23.51 -52.11 15.86
C LEU A 610 -22.50 -51.04 15.40
N PRO A 611 -22.87 -50.04 14.57
CA PRO A 611 -21.97 -48.95 14.23
C PRO A 611 -21.81 -48.06 15.47
N SER A 612 -20.64 -48.13 16.10
CA SER A 612 -20.24 -47.19 17.14
C SER A 612 -20.30 -45.78 16.58
N THR A 613 -21.23 -44.99 17.10
CA THR A 613 -21.24 -43.54 17.05
C THR A 613 -19.81 -43.05 17.23
N THR A 614 -19.22 -42.49 16.17
CA THR A 614 -17.94 -41.78 16.28
C THR A 614 -18.15 -40.68 17.31
N ALA A 615 -17.65 -40.91 18.53
CA ALA A 615 -17.53 -39.90 19.54
C ALA A 615 -16.70 -38.78 18.91
N THR A 616 -17.38 -37.70 18.55
CA THR A 616 -16.79 -36.46 18.07
C THR A 616 -15.70 -36.08 19.06
N GLN A 617 -14.43 -36.21 18.67
CA GLN A 617 -13.34 -35.68 19.46
C GLN A 617 -13.65 -34.21 19.75
N PRO A 618 -13.58 -33.74 21.00
CA PRO A 618 -13.79 -32.34 21.30
C PRO A 618 -12.75 -31.53 20.52
N GLN A 619 -13.24 -30.68 19.59
CA GLN A 619 -12.40 -29.75 18.85
C GLN A 619 -11.54 -28.97 19.88
N PRO A 620 -10.22 -28.87 19.69
CA PRO A 620 -9.37 -28.16 20.64
C PRO A 620 -9.88 -26.72 20.78
N GLN A 621 -10.10 -26.28 22.03
CA GLN A 621 -10.52 -24.92 22.33
C GLN A 621 -9.47 -23.93 21.80
N LYS A 622 -9.79 -23.26 20.69
CA LYS A 622 -8.90 -22.28 20.05
C LYS A 622 -9.05 -20.92 20.70
N TRP A 623 -7.95 -20.17 20.76
CA TRP A 623 -7.95 -18.77 21.20
C TRP A 623 -8.90 -17.92 20.36
N CYS A 624 -9.66 -17.07 21.06
CA CYS A 624 -10.53 -16.09 20.43
C CYS A 624 -9.87 -14.70 20.53
N PHE A 625 -9.70 -14.04 19.39
CA PHE A 625 -9.27 -12.65 19.39
C PHE A 625 -10.36 -11.77 20.04
N LEU A 626 -9.97 -10.78 20.83
CA LEU A 626 -10.87 -9.76 21.38
C LEU A 626 -10.57 -8.41 20.73
N PRO A 627 -11.45 -7.94 19.82
CA PRO A 627 -11.29 -6.65 19.16
C PRO A 627 -11.26 -5.43 20.07
N SER A 628 -12.04 -5.47 21.15
CA SER A 628 -12.12 -4.37 22.11
C SER A 628 -12.56 -4.90 23.48
N PRO A 629 -11.75 -4.71 24.54
CA PRO A 629 -12.10 -5.12 25.90
C PRO A 629 -13.13 -4.18 26.55
N SER A 630 -13.44 -3.02 25.94
CA SER A 630 -14.43 -2.04 26.46
C SER A 630 -15.89 -2.45 26.26
N THR A 631 -16.15 -3.47 25.45
CA THR A 631 -17.51 -3.97 25.20
C THR A 631 -17.80 -5.20 26.04
N THR A 632 -17.66 -5.05 27.35
CA THR A 632 -18.39 -5.87 28.31
C THR A 632 -19.73 -5.18 28.56
N PRO A 633 -20.86 -5.62 27.96
CA PRO A 633 -22.13 -5.38 28.61
C PRO A 633 -22.12 -6.21 29.89
N TYR A 634 -21.85 -5.54 31.01
CA TYR A 634 -22.38 -5.96 32.30
C TYR A 634 -23.91 -5.80 32.21
N SER A 635 -24.59 -6.73 31.53
CA SER A 635 -26.04 -6.97 31.57
C SER A 635 -26.42 -7.97 30.48
N SER A 636 -26.16 -9.25 30.74
CA SER A 636 -27.05 -10.37 30.38
C SER A 636 -26.47 -11.63 31.04
N PRO A 637 -27.19 -12.27 31.98
CA PRO A 637 -26.66 -13.38 32.78
C PRO A 637 -26.53 -14.71 32.01
N THR A 638 -26.77 -14.74 30.69
CA THR A 638 -26.96 -15.98 29.92
C THR A 638 -25.81 -16.36 28.99
N THR A 639 -24.68 -15.64 28.99
CA THR A 639 -23.50 -16.06 28.19
C THR A 639 -22.20 -15.78 28.93
N THR A 640 -21.75 -16.75 29.73
CA THR A 640 -20.40 -16.80 30.29
C THR A 640 -19.39 -16.92 29.15
N ARG A 641 -18.94 -15.79 28.60
CA ARG A 641 -17.77 -15.79 27.71
C ARG A 641 -16.57 -16.26 28.53
N ASN A 642 -15.96 -17.36 28.11
CA ASN A 642 -14.74 -17.86 28.73
C ASN A 642 -13.58 -16.91 28.37
N LEU A 643 -13.42 -15.85 29.16
CA LEU A 643 -12.43 -14.78 28.98
C LEU A 643 -10.99 -15.29 29.14
N ASP A 644 -10.82 -16.49 29.67
CA ASP A 644 -9.52 -17.11 29.90
C ASP A 644 -8.81 -17.50 28.58
N HIS A 645 -9.58 -17.78 27.53
CA HIS A 645 -9.06 -18.14 26.20
C HIS A 645 -9.10 -16.98 25.19
N SER A 646 -8.98 -15.75 25.69
CA SER A 646 -9.09 -14.55 24.88
C SER A 646 -7.75 -13.83 24.67
N LEU A 647 -7.43 -13.46 23.43
CA LEU A 647 -6.23 -12.68 23.08
C LEU A 647 -6.58 -11.22 22.81
N VAL A 648 -5.81 -10.30 23.37
CA VAL A 648 -5.96 -8.85 23.16
C VAL A 648 -4.68 -8.29 22.56
N SER A 649 -4.84 -7.38 21.58
CA SER A 649 -3.70 -6.67 20.98
C SER A 649 -3.05 -5.70 21.96
N VAL A 650 -1.73 -5.70 22.02
CA VAL A 650 -0.94 -4.82 22.87
C VAL A 650 0.17 -4.13 22.08
N ILE A 651 0.50 -2.90 22.49
CA ILE A 651 1.74 -2.24 22.13
C ILE A 651 2.75 -2.47 23.24
N ILE A 652 3.96 -2.84 22.87
CA ILE A 652 5.09 -2.97 23.79
C ILE A 652 6.09 -1.87 23.49
N THR A 653 6.55 -1.18 24.53
CA THR A 653 7.60 -0.17 24.43
C THR A 653 8.78 -0.60 25.30
N LEU A 654 9.95 -0.77 24.68
CA LEU A 654 11.17 -1.08 25.43
C LEU A 654 11.62 0.15 26.22
N LEU A 655 12.03 -0.08 27.46
CA LEU A 655 12.55 0.98 28.34
C LEU A 655 14.06 1.14 28.20
N GLY A 656 14.76 0.06 27.83
CA GLY A 656 16.21 0.03 27.64
C GLY A 656 16.66 0.02 26.17
N LYS A 657 17.96 -0.20 25.97
CA LYS A 657 18.57 -0.35 24.64
C LYS A 657 18.14 -1.68 24.00
N GLY A 658 17.90 -1.65 22.70
CA GLY A 658 17.60 -2.84 21.90
C GLY A 658 16.53 -2.58 20.83
N SER A 659 16.27 -3.59 20.01
CA SER A 659 15.12 -3.63 19.10
C SER A 659 14.51 -5.02 19.18
N PRO A 660 13.19 -5.14 19.37
CA PRO A 660 12.54 -6.43 19.43
C PRO A 660 12.42 -7.01 18.03
N SER A 661 12.45 -8.32 17.96
CA SER A 661 12.23 -9.12 16.76
C SER A 661 10.80 -9.68 16.74
N GLU A 662 10.37 -10.18 15.58
CA GLU A 662 9.13 -10.96 15.49
C GLU A 662 9.26 -12.27 16.29
N CYS A 663 8.15 -12.77 16.83
CA CYS A 663 8.09 -13.97 17.68
C CYS A 663 8.81 -13.85 19.03
N ALA A 664 9.19 -12.64 19.46
CA ALA A 664 9.70 -12.42 20.82
C ALA A 664 8.63 -12.75 21.88
N ARG A 665 9.06 -13.28 23.02
CA ARG A 665 8.19 -13.73 24.12
C ARG A 665 7.96 -12.61 25.13
N ILE A 666 6.72 -12.50 25.60
CA ILE A 666 6.28 -11.50 26.58
C ILE A 666 6.03 -12.22 27.91
N TRP A 667 6.76 -11.80 28.93
CA TRP A 667 6.69 -12.36 30.27
C TRP A 667 6.16 -11.31 31.25
N MET A 668 5.24 -11.69 32.13
CA MET A 668 4.74 -10.76 33.15
C MET A 668 5.75 -10.56 34.27
N ALA A 669 6.01 -9.30 34.60
CA ALA A 669 6.88 -8.95 35.71
C ALA A 669 6.23 -9.34 37.07
N PRO A 670 6.98 -9.90 38.03
CA PRO A 670 6.48 -10.13 39.38
C PRO A 670 6.19 -8.80 40.10
N LEU A 671 5.28 -8.82 41.08
CA LEU A 671 4.98 -7.65 41.91
C LEU A 671 6.20 -7.34 42.79
N GLY A 672 6.74 -6.11 42.73
CA GLY A 672 7.81 -5.63 43.62
C GLY A 672 9.18 -5.38 42.98
N TYR A 673 9.41 -5.81 41.74
CA TYR A 673 10.68 -5.54 41.03
C TYR A 673 10.77 -4.10 40.50
N ASN A 674 11.94 -3.47 40.66
CA ASN A 674 12.20 -2.12 40.16
C ASN A 674 12.84 -2.16 38.77
N ILE A 675 12.54 -1.16 37.93
CA ILE A 675 13.06 -1.06 36.54
C ILE A 675 14.60 -0.91 36.51
N LYS A 676 15.17 -0.41 37.62
CA LYS A 676 16.62 -0.23 37.77
C LYS A 676 17.36 -1.55 37.97
N ASP A 677 16.66 -2.59 38.44
CA ASP A 677 17.25 -3.90 38.70
C ASP A 677 17.35 -4.72 37.42
N ALA A 678 18.22 -5.73 37.41
CA ALA A 678 18.27 -6.67 36.31
C ALA A 678 16.93 -7.43 36.18
N PRO A 679 16.46 -7.75 34.96
CA PRO A 679 15.28 -8.58 34.79
C PRO A 679 15.46 -9.93 35.50
N PRO A 680 14.42 -10.46 36.16
CA PRO A 680 14.48 -11.74 36.87
C PRO A 680 14.74 -12.93 35.95
N SER A 681 15.10 -14.08 36.52
CA SER A 681 15.31 -15.31 35.75
C SER A 681 14.02 -15.75 35.04
N GLN A 682 14.12 -16.52 33.94
CA GLN A 682 12.93 -16.94 33.19
C GLN A 682 12.00 -17.85 33.99
N ASP A 683 12.55 -18.63 34.92
CA ASP A 683 11.81 -19.64 35.68
C ASP A 683 10.86 -18.99 36.70
N GLU A 684 11.11 -17.74 37.08
CA GLU A 684 10.25 -16.93 37.96
C GLU A 684 9.14 -16.18 37.20
N LEU A 685 9.16 -16.23 35.88
CA LEU A 685 8.31 -15.42 35.02
C LEU A 685 7.18 -16.25 34.40
N ASN A 686 5.99 -15.66 34.31
CA ASN A 686 4.87 -16.26 33.60
C ASN A 686 4.81 -15.74 32.17
N LEU A 687 4.84 -16.65 31.19
CA LEU A 687 4.65 -16.32 29.78
C LEU A 687 3.19 -15.91 29.55
N VAL A 688 2.95 -14.75 28.93
CA VAL A 688 1.59 -14.23 28.71
C VAL A 688 1.25 -13.89 27.28
N GLY A 689 2.23 -13.87 26.38
CA GLY A 689 1.99 -13.53 24.99
C GLY A 689 3.25 -13.47 24.13
N PHE A 690 3.06 -13.05 22.89
CA PHE A 690 4.12 -12.96 21.90
C PHE A 690 4.01 -11.68 21.06
N LEU A 691 5.16 -11.21 20.56
CA LEU A 691 5.21 -10.14 19.57
C LEU A 691 4.99 -10.69 18.16
N THR A 692 4.05 -10.11 17.42
CA THR A 692 3.82 -10.40 16.00
C THR A 692 4.67 -9.48 15.11
N THR A 693 4.82 -8.22 15.48
CA THR A 693 5.61 -7.22 14.75
C THR A 693 6.52 -6.45 15.71
N GLY A 694 7.84 -6.63 15.62
CA GLY A 694 8.83 -5.90 16.42
C GLY A 694 9.81 -5.10 15.57
N ASN A 695 10.05 -3.83 15.89
CA ASN A 695 11.10 -3.02 15.25
C ASN A 695 11.46 -1.74 16.04
N TYR A 696 12.46 -1.00 15.57
CA TYR A 696 12.71 0.36 16.01
C TYR A 696 11.74 1.36 15.36
N SER A 697 10.98 2.09 16.16
CA SER A 697 10.03 3.10 15.67
C SER A 697 10.74 4.41 15.37
N LEU A 698 10.81 4.78 14.09
CA LEU A 698 11.37 6.06 13.65
C LEU A 698 10.55 7.28 14.11
N ARG A 699 9.28 7.09 14.48
CA ARG A 699 8.40 8.15 14.98
C ARG A 699 8.64 8.44 16.45
N GLU A 700 8.86 7.40 17.25
CA GLU A 700 9.03 7.51 18.70
C GLU A 700 10.50 7.66 19.12
N GLY A 701 11.46 7.31 18.25
CA GLY A 701 12.88 7.31 18.60
C GLY A 701 13.27 6.20 19.59
N ARG A 702 12.42 5.19 19.75
CA ARG A 702 12.64 4.02 20.63
C ARG A 702 12.08 2.76 19.99
N ALA A 703 12.43 1.64 20.58
CA ALA A 703 12.01 0.34 20.09
C ALA A 703 10.61 -0.04 20.60
N VAL A 704 9.78 -0.50 19.66
CA VAL A 704 8.35 -0.75 19.86
C VAL A 704 8.01 -2.10 19.26
N GLY A 705 7.06 -2.81 19.86
CA GLY A 705 6.48 -4.02 19.34
C GLY A 705 4.95 -3.93 19.33
N ILE A 706 4.32 -4.62 18.41
CA ILE A 706 2.90 -4.94 18.42
C ILE A 706 2.80 -6.45 18.57
N GLY A 707 1.93 -6.90 19.47
CA GLY A 707 1.71 -8.32 19.74
C GLY A 707 0.36 -8.56 20.36
N ALA A 708 0.16 -9.75 20.89
CA ALA A 708 -1.03 -10.09 21.65
C ALA A 708 -0.67 -10.77 22.98
N VAL A 709 -1.53 -10.58 23.98
CA VAL A 709 -1.43 -11.22 25.29
C VAL A 709 -2.77 -11.86 25.66
N SER A 710 -2.73 -12.90 26.50
CA SER A 710 -3.94 -13.50 27.07
C SER A 710 -4.58 -12.56 28.08
N TRP A 711 -5.88 -12.28 27.88
CA TRP A 711 -6.68 -11.40 28.75
C TRP A 711 -6.86 -11.98 30.16
N GLY A 712 -7.05 -13.30 30.26
CA GLY A 712 -7.14 -14.02 31.53
C GLY A 712 -5.82 -13.96 32.32
N LEU A 713 -4.68 -14.22 31.67
CA LEU A 713 -3.37 -14.23 32.33
C LEU A 713 -2.95 -12.85 32.83
N VAL A 714 -3.31 -11.78 32.13
CA VAL A 714 -3.06 -10.39 32.59
C VAL A 714 -4.11 -9.90 33.59
N ARG A 715 -5.06 -10.76 34.00
CA ARG A 715 -6.14 -10.47 34.97
C ARG A 715 -6.92 -9.20 34.62
N GLY A 716 -7.17 -8.98 33.32
CA GLY A 716 -7.87 -7.81 32.81
C GLY A 716 -7.16 -6.46 32.99
N LYS A 717 -5.86 -6.44 33.34
CA LYS A 717 -5.08 -5.20 33.37
C LYS A 717 -4.94 -4.62 31.96
N ARG A 718 -4.99 -3.30 31.82
CA ARG A 718 -4.86 -2.60 30.52
C ARG A 718 -3.45 -2.11 30.21
N LYS A 719 -2.58 -2.08 31.21
CA LYS A 719 -1.18 -1.69 31.10
C LYS A 719 -0.38 -2.39 32.18
N GLY A 720 0.89 -2.63 31.92
CA GLY A 720 1.77 -3.25 32.90
C GLY A 720 3.24 -3.21 32.51
N LEU A 721 4.08 -3.58 33.46
CA LEU A 721 5.49 -3.85 33.22
C LEU A 721 5.62 -5.31 32.77
N CYS A 722 6.46 -5.54 31.78
CA CYS A 722 6.77 -6.88 31.29
C CYS A 722 8.27 -7.01 31.00
N VAL A 723 8.71 -8.25 30.90
CA VAL A 723 10.03 -8.61 30.42
C VAL A 723 9.89 -9.19 29.02
N LEU A 724 10.71 -8.70 28.10
CA LEU A 724 10.74 -9.16 26.71
C LEU A 724 12.02 -9.95 26.45
N LYS A 725 11.90 -11.14 25.86
CA LYS A 725 13.02 -11.95 25.37
C LYS A 725 12.85 -12.23 23.88
N ASP A 726 13.87 -11.85 23.09
CA ASP A 726 13.95 -12.14 21.66
C ASP A 726 14.35 -13.61 21.43
N THR A 727 13.90 -14.20 20.31
CA THR A 727 14.24 -15.59 19.97
C THR A 727 15.73 -15.75 19.65
N GLY A 728 16.38 -16.71 20.29
CA GLY A 728 17.79 -17.00 20.11
C GLY A 728 18.72 -15.99 20.80
N ILE A 729 18.18 -15.11 21.64
CA ILE A 729 18.93 -14.10 22.40
C ILE A 729 18.70 -14.35 23.89
N GLY A 730 19.77 -14.62 24.63
CA GLY A 730 19.71 -14.85 26.09
C GLY A 730 19.45 -13.59 26.93
N VAL A 731 19.44 -12.41 26.31
CA VAL A 731 19.26 -11.11 26.98
C VAL A 731 17.78 -10.79 27.16
N GLN A 732 17.38 -10.63 28.41
CA GLN A 732 16.06 -10.14 28.79
C GLN A 732 16.05 -8.60 28.87
N ARG A 733 14.92 -7.98 28.54
CA ARG A 733 14.79 -6.51 28.56
C ARG A 733 13.49 -6.06 29.20
N TRP A 734 13.57 -5.03 30.03
CA TRP A 734 12.38 -4.35 30.55
C TRP A 734 11.59 -3.64 29.45
N ALA A 735 10.28 -3.86 29.46
CA ALA A 735 9.34 -3.22 28.57
C ALA A 735 8.04 -2.87 29.30
N ARG A 736 7.28 -1.93 28.73
CA ARG A 736 5.92 -1.63 29.15
C ARG A 736 4.97 -2.07 28.06
N TRP A 737 3.90 -2.76 28.44
CA TRP A 737 2.81 -3.10 27.53
C TRP A 737 1.56 -2.29 27.84
N GLU A 738 0.82 -1.95 26.79
CA GLU A 738 -0.43 -1.19 26.84
C GLU A 738 -1.42 -1.81 25.86
N VAL A 739 -2.66 -2.02 26.30
CA VAL A 739 -3.73 -2.56 25.46
C VAL A 739 -4.15 -1.56 24.40
N LEU A 740 -4.32 -2.06 23.19
CA LEU A 740 -4.88 -1.31 22.07
C LEU A 740 -6.41 -1.32 22.13
N ASP A 741 -6.99 -0.27 22.71
CA ASP A 741 -8.43 0.00 22.58
C ASP A 741 -8.67 0.79 21.29
N ARG A 742 -9.37 0.17 20.34
CA ARG A 742 -9.95 0.84 19.15
C ARG A 742 -11.45 0.66 19.11
#